data_AF-A0AAD7IIS6-F1
#
_entry.id   AF-A0AAD7IIS6-F1
#
_cell.length_a   1.000
_cell.length_b   1.000
_cell.length_c   1.000
_cell.angle_alpha   90.00
_cell.angle_beta   90.00
_cell.angle_gamma   90.00
#
_symmetry.space_group_name_H-M   'P 1'
#
loop_
_entity.id
_entity.type
_entity.pdbx_description
1 polymer ?
#
loop_
_entity_poly.entity_id
_entity_poly.type
_entity_poly.pdbx_seq_one_letter_code
_entity_poly.pdbx_strand_id
1 'polypeptide(L)'
;MSSDPNTRTARLRAPIQSTAEKESDKFDTMEGFLKTLPFDTLGEFLATLFYNPSRSEPDPRGTTHSLVVAQFLRGRTNIKMSHILPLMYHHKSSYPSSKCARSHEQKEMFATTGPVDQSHHARPFISTWAARTVAVEARKQVGRATRDDQDDPSSRTRLVAHTNGRKVDVHVVTWPELLANFNLQHIHAKYNIKLPLPMFLAEFMSAPSSKGAFVVRKRRPHTAAQVGALASFIVSRNRYANGDMAMPLGIWLFACQVHIDVKRVLCRFGYSVSDTTARHALNTMTKASLAELRVKVTESTTRGETDGCMILDNVQEHCPVYEQGIGRISQLKVGTAGTWVGLDDCAPGAFDAKPYYEKVALQERKNLTTDDLFDDINWPHLRLVIPLQWTRALVEFAPDLQPLLKEAHDMFRTNLAIHRMREGRKTQCQPLGTNSERSTETQGMERAVADFDAQVGIDSTEPGTQLSWIRGDGASYAALLRLTKYCAPLGKFKNKITTPEIWHTGATELNSTAANHYGPATSSDPSSLSKCSNIAGLKRPSNVKSCDYYPTVRNLTLIWTAHVLDCWRIYFETDDLLAYFRDLASKKKLPGFSELLGIACELVDRYASQSAIQITLSASESLDSSRENRVPEGSEWVAPLHANPPVNVREEEDILGLVDIEEPNTPRNPPIPLKASQNSPKVHEEKPGFTGDRVLRNSEIFMQDFGWWIEFAFAVPEGDIGRVWEIMKIWIFKFAGSSHQNYMAYLLEVYCMLRYEASRDLNNGILNNWLLNIKGELGCWLPGDLHQEHYNKWLEEMVQKHGGEFDDPFYRQTISPNVHHFLQIKKEMQTAFGFHHRGTTHTSPHLRDELNLLLTAFKEQEVHLFRSGRSLGHAAVNQFARGYRRLEDGKLADFLVNSTVVGNVLEEFRRLEDDDDEMRSDSPTPSVPSSDSSSRSSTQSSSSMCSILDHPIDPNEPEDDGEDLSNTQLSSGSCVAMTVDPESGLIIVRDDLEDFAAENSDEEDDGEDEESETEDHDEDDNDDEY
;
A
#
# COMPACT_ATOMS: atom_id res chain seq x y z
N MET A 1 33.47 -1.10 -97.49
CA MET A 1 34.31 -1.82 -98.46
C MET A 1 34.69 -3.15 -97.82
N SER A 2 34.50 -4.23 -98.57
CA SER A 2 34.54 -5.64 -98.18
C SER A 2 35.94 -6.14 -97.79
N SER A 3 36.05 -6.98 -96.74
CA SER A 3 36.72 -8.29 -96.85
C SER A 3 36.45 -9.19 -95.64
N ASP A 4 36.26 -10.45 -96.02
CA ASP A 4 35.75 -11.66 -95.37
C ASP A 4 36.33 -12.10 -93.99
N PRO A 5 35.59 -12.93 -93.23
CA PRO A 5 35.96 -13.53 -91.96
C PRO A 5 36.48 -14.97 -92.13
N ASN A 6 37.66 -15.29 -91.57
CA ASN A 6 38.00 -16.59 -90.98
C ASN A 6 39.50 -16.66 -90.71
N THR A 7 39.89 -16.43 -89.46
CA THR A 7 41.07 -17.11 -88.92
C THR A 7 40.86 -17.34 -87.43
N ARG A 8 40.30 -18.50 -87.09
CA ARG A 8 40.41 -19.08 -85.74
C ARG A 8 41.88 -19.40 -85.50
N THR A 9 42.59 -18.50 -84.82
CA THR A 9 43.85 -18.84 -84.17
C THR A 9 43.54 -19.42 -82.79
N ALA A 10 43.83 -20.70 -82.63
CA ALA A 10 43.82 -21.39 -81.36
C ALA A 10 44.75 -20.66 -80.39
N ARG A 11 44.18 -19.98 -79.38
CA ARG A 11 44.96 -19.53 -78.22
C ARG A 11 45.25 -20.76 -77.37
N LEU A 12 46.50 -21.23 -77.48
CA LEU A 12 47.16 -22.11 -76.52
C LEU A 12 46.81 -21.62 -75.11
N ARG A 13 46.23 -22.50 -74.27
CA ARG A 13 46.13 -22.25 -72.84
C ARG A 13 47.55 -22.16 -72.30
N ALA A 14 47.92 -21.01 -71.75
CA ALA A 14 49.16 -20.85 -70.99
C ALA A 14 49.21 -21.92 -69.88
N PRO A 15 50.41 -22.44 -69.55
CA PRO A 15 50.55 -23.45 -68.50
C PRO A 15 49.96 -22.92 -67.19
N ILE A 16 49.31 -23.81 -66.43
CA ILE A 16 48.75 -23.47 -65.13
C ILE A 16 49.94 -23.23 -64.18
N GLN A 17 50.41 -21.98 -64.10
CA GLN A 17 51.40 -21.56 -63.10
C GLN A 17 50.83 -21.83 -61.71
N SER A 18 51.69 -22.33 -60.81
CA SER A 18 51.37 -22.51 -59.40
C SER A 18 51.08 -21.15 -58.74
N THR A 19 50.33 -21.16 -57.64
CA THR A 19 49.96 -19.92 -56.93
C THR A 19 51.20 -19.14 -56.48
N ALA A 20 52.27 -19.84 -56.10
CA ALA A 20 53.55 -19.25 -55.67
C ALA A 20 54.34 -18.61 -56.83
N GLU A 21 54.38 -19.24 -58.01
CA GLU A 21 55.02 -18.65 -59.20
C GLU A 21 54.28 -17.38 -59.66
N LYS A 22 52.95 -17.39 -59.63
CA LYS A 22 52.13 -16.20 -59.92
C LYS A 22 52.33 -15.07 -58.92
N GLU A 23 52.69 -15.37 -57.68
CA GLU A 23 53.02 -14.35 -56.68
C GLU A 23 54.43 -13.81 -56.88
N SER A 24 55.42 -14.67 -57.15
CA SER A 24 56.78 -14.25 -57.50
C SER A 24 56.80 -13.31 -58.71
N ASP A 25 56.09 -13.67 -59.79
CA ASP A 25 55.97 -12.85 -61.00
C ASP A 25 55.35 -11.47 -60.69
N LYS A 26 54.39 -11.40 -59.75
CA LYS A 26 53.79 -10.14 -59.30
C LYS A 26 54.79 -9.29 -58.52
N PHE A 27 55.60 -9.87 -57.66
CA PHE A 27 56.63 -9.15 -56.90
C PHE A 27 57.75 -8.65 -57.82
N ASP A 28 58.19 -9.45 -58.80
CA ASP A 28 59.20 -9.04 -59.79
C ASP A 28 58.67 -7.91 -60.68
N THR A 29 57.42 -8.01 -61.12
CA THR A 29 56.73 -6.93 -61.86
C THR A 29 56.61 -5.66 -61.00
N MET A 30 56.29 -5.81 -59.72
CA MET A 30 56.19 -4.70 -58.78
C MET A 30 57.55 -4.03 -58.55
N GLU A 31 58.63 -4.81 -58.42
CA GLU A 31 59.99 -4.29 -58.26
C GLU A 31 60.42 -3.50 -59.52
N GLY A 32 60.08 -4.01 -60.71
CA GLY A 32 60.26 -3.29 -61.97
C GLY A 32 59.48 -1.97 -62.02
N PHE A 33 58.20 -1.99 -61.62
CA PHE A 33 57.35 -0.80 -61.56
C PHE A 33 57.90 0.25 -60.59
N LEU A 34 58.27 -0.14 -59.37
CA LEU A 34 58.83 0.76 -58.35
C LEU A 34 60.16 1.41 -58.79
N LYS A 35 60.99 0.71 -59.58
CA LYS A 35 62.23 1.28 -60.15
C LYS A 35 61.99 2.32 -61.26
N THR A 36 60.82 2.30 -61.90
CA THR A 36 60.46 3.17 -63.04
C THR A 36 59.40 4.22 -62.69
N LEU A 37 59.02 4.32 -61.41
CA LEU A 37 57.99 5.22 -60.94
C LEU A 37 58.42 6.69 -61.14
N PRO A 38 57.61 7.55 -61.79
CA PRO A 38 57.95 8.95 -62.03
C PRO A 38 57.68 9.86 -60.81
N PHE A 39 57.66 9.31 -59.60
CA PHE A 39 57.41 10.02 -58.33
C PHE A 39 58.58 9.79 -57.39
N ASP A 40 58.94 10.78 -56.57
CA ASP A 40 60.13 10.74 -55.72
C ASP A 40 59.95 9.78 -54.53
N THR A 41 58.70 9.53 -54.14
CA THR A 41 58.37 8.60 -53.05
C THR A 41 57.09 7.82 -53.32
N LEU A 42 56.96 6.66 -52.68
CA LEU A 42 55.69 5.92 -52.65
C LEU A 42 54.55 6.77 -52.06
N GLY A 43 54.83 7.65 -51.09
CA GLY A 43 53.84 8.54 -50.50
C GLY A 43 53.28 9.56 -51.50
N GLU A 44 54.14 10.14 -52.34
CA GLU A 44 53.74 11.07 -53.39
C GLU A 44 52.88 10.38 -54.45
N PHE A 45 53.28 9.19 -54.89
CA PHE A 45 52.46 8.37 -55.78
C PHE A 45 51.07 8.10 -55.20
N LEU A 46 50.99 7.69 -53.92
CA LEU A 46 49.71 7.41 -53.25
C LEU A 46 48.87 8.68 -53.09
N ALA A 47 49.49 9.84 -52.80
CA ALA A 47 48.79 11.11 -52.69
C ALA A 47 48.17 11.53 -54.04
N THR A 48 48.88 11.34 -55.15
CA THR A 48 48.35 11.58 -56.50
C THR A 48 47.28 10.53 -56.88
N LEU A 49 47.49 9.26 -56.53
CA LEU A 49 46.56 8.17 -56.82
C LEU A 49 45.20 8.39 -56.13
N PHE A 50 45.20 8.81 -54.86
CA PHE A 50 43.98 9.05 -54.07
C PHE A 50 43.54 10.52 -54.08
N TYR A 51 44.12 11.36 -54.94
CA TYR A 51 43.73 12.76 -55.06
C TYR A 51 42.22 12.90 -55.33
N ASN A 52 41.59 13.81 -54.59
CA ASN A 52 40.17 14.11 -54.70
C ASN A 52 39.99 15.64 -54.91
N PRO A 53 39.52 16.09 -56.08
CA PRO A 53 39.39 17.51 -56.39
C PRO A 53 38.29 18.18 -55.56
N SER A 54 38.49 19.46 -55.25
CA SER A 54 37.43 20.32 -54.71
C SER A 54 36.35 20.56 -55.77
N ARG A 55 35.09 20.78 -55.35
CA ARG A 55 33.97 21.14 -56.25
C ARG A 55 34.22 22.39 -57.11
N SER A 56 35.24 23.19 -56.77
CA SER A 56 35.58 24.45 -57.42
C SER A 56 36.68 24.36 -58.48
N GLU A 57 37.35 23.22 -58.64
CA GLU A 57 38.53 23.08 -59.52
C GLU A 57 38.29 22.04 -60.64
N PRO A 58 38.91 22.21 -61.82
CA PRO A 58 38.86 21.20 -62.89
C PRO A 58 39.48 19.89 -62.41
N ASP A 59 38.75 18.76 -62.54
CA ASP A 59 39.26 17.43 -62.15
C ASP A 59 40.42 17.02 -63.08
N PRO A 60 41.66 16.92 -62.59
CA PRO A 60 42.81 16.56 -63.42
C PRO A 60 42.88 15.05 -63.73
N ARG A 61 41.98 14.24 -63.15
CA ARG A 61 42.00 12.78 -63.29
C ARG A 61 41.33 12.33 -64.58
N GLY A 62 41.97 11.39 -65.29
CA GLY A 62 41.38 10.72 -66.45
C GLY A 62 40.29 9.70 -66.07
N THR A 63 39.43 9.32 -67.02
CA THR A 63 38.31 8.38 -66.81
C THR A 63 38.75 7.05 -66.19
N THR A 64 39.88 6.50 -66.66
CA THR A 64 40.44 5.24 -66.14
C THR A 64 40.90 5.36 -64.69
N HIS A 65 41.59 6.45 -64.35
CA HIS A 65 42.07 6.70 -62.99
C HIS A 65 40.89 6.81 -62.02
N SER A 66 39.91 7.63 -62.34
CA SER A 66 38.69 7.79 -61.54
C SER A 66 37.92 6.48 -61.39
N LEU A 67 37.81 5.67 -62.45
CA LEU A 67 37.10 4.39 -62.42
C LEU A 67 37.81 3.34 -61.57
N VAL A 68 39.13 3.20 -61.70
CA VAL A 68 39.92 2.21 -60.92
C VAL A 68 39.91 2.57 -59.44
N VAL A 69 40.16 3.83 -59.09
CA VAL A 69 40.13 4.30 -57.70
C VAL A 69 38.72 4.16 -57.12
N ALA A 70 37.68 4.51 -57.87
CA ALA A 70 36.31 4.34 -57.42
C ALA A 70 35.93 2.86 -57.23
N GLN A 71 36.34 1.94 -58.12
CA GLN A 71 36.08 0.51 -57.96
C GLN A 71 36.74 -0.04 -56.70
N PHE A 72 37.98 0.38 -56.41
CA PHE A 72 38.69 -0.01 -55.20
C PHE A 72 38.03 0.53 -53.93
N LEU A 73 37.79 1.85 -53.86
CA LEU A 73 37.19 2.49 -52.66
C LEU A 73 35.73 2.08 -52.41
N ARG A 74 34.99 1.66 -53.45
CA ARG A 74 33.64 1.10 -53.32
C ARG A 74 33.63 -0.40 -53.01
N GLY A 75 34.79 -1.04 -52.86
CA GLY A 75 34.92 -2.46 -52.53
C GLY A 75 34.48 -3.41 -53.65
N ARG A 76 34.49 -2.98 -54.92
CA ARG A 76 34.13 -3.78 -56.10
C ARG A 76 35.30 -4.61 -56.66
N THR A 77 36.41 -4.66 -55.93
CA THR A 77 37.61 -5.42 -56.27
C THR A 77 37.78 -6.59 -55.30
N ASN A 78 38.53 -7.63 -55.72
CA ASN A 78 38.79 -8.80 -54.89
C ASN A 78 39.58 -8.43 -53.61
N ILE A 79 40.52 -7.47 -53.72
CA ILE A 79 41.27 -6.93 -52.57
C ILE A 79 40.67 -5.59 -52.17
N LYS A 80 39.98 -5.60 -51.02
CA LYS A 80 39.32 -4.42 -50.43
C LYS A 80 40.22 -3.69 -49.43
N MET A 81 39.86 -2.46 -49.08
CA MET A 81 40.55 -1.68 -48.04
C MET A 81 40.68 -2.43 -46.70
N SER A 82 39.69 -3.26 -46.35
CA SER A 82 39.71 -4.12 -45.15
C SER A 82 40.86 -5.13 -45.12
N HIS A 83 41.47 -5.46 -46.25
CA HIS A 83 42.66 -6.33 -46.32
C HIS A 83 43.95 -5.52 -46.31
N ILE A 84 43.94 -4.32 -46.90
CA ILE A 84 45.13 -3.46 -47.00
C ILE A 84 45.45 -2.78 -45.67
N LEU A 85 44.43 -2.27 -44.97
CA LEU A 85 44.66 -1.53 -43.73
C LEU A 85 45.32 -2.40 -42.62
N PRO A 86 44.91 -3.66 -42.39
CA PRO A 86 45.62 -4.56 -41.49
C PRO A 86 47.07 -4.85 -41.94
N LEU A 87 47.32 -4.99 -43.24
CA LEU A 87 48.68 -5.17 -43.75
C LEU A 87 49.56 -3.97 -43.41
N MET A 88 49.05 -2.74 -43.56
CA MET A 88 49.76 -1.53 -43.16
C MET A 88 49.94 -1.45 -41.63
N TYR A 89 48.88 -1.72 -40.87
CA TYR A 89 48.89 -1.61 -39.41
C TYR A 89 49.76 -2.66 -38.73
N HIS A 90 49.75 -3.90 -39.21
CA HIS A 90 50.51 -5.01 -38.63
C HIS A 90 51.96 -5.10 -39.15
N HIS A 91 52.32 -4.31 -40.16
CA HIS A 91 53.67 -4.32 -40.74
C HIS A 91 54.75 -3.97 -39.71
N LYS A 92 55.88 -4.69 -39.72
CA LYS A 92 56.99 -4.45 -38.76
C LYS A 92 57.53 -3.01 -38.83
N SER A 93 57.66 -2.45 -40.04
CA SER A 93 58.11 -1.07 -40.27
C SER A 93 57.07 0.01 -39.94
N SER A 94 55.82 -0.37 -39.67
CA SER A 94 54.78 0.59 -39.27
C SER A 94 54.89 1.03 -37.82
N TYR A 95 55.68 0.30 -37.01
CA TYR A 95 55.89 0.57 -35.59
C TYR A 95 57.31 1.10 -35.35
N PRO A 96 57.49 2.15 -34.52
CA PRO A 96 58.83 2.68 -34.25
C PRO A 96 59.68 1.62 -33.54
N SER A 97 60.93 1.42 -33.97
CA SER A 97 61.88 0.59 -33.20
C SER A 97 62.29 1.33 -31.91
N SER A 98 62.57 0.59 -30.83
CA SER A 98 63.09 1.16 -29.57
C SER A 98 64.41 1.91 -29.73
N LYS A 99 65.15 1.62 -30.80
CA LYS A 99 66.43 2.26 -31.15
C LYS A 99 66.28 3.48 -32.09
N CYS A 100 65.05 3.80 -32.52
CA CYS A 100 64.78 4.94 -33.40
C CYS A 100 64.81 6.26 -32.62
N ALA A 101 65.28 7.35 -33.26
CA ALA A 101 65.22 8.71 -32.69
C ALA A 101 63.78 9.16 -32.34
N ARG A 102 62.77 8.52 -32.95
CA ARG A 102 61.35 8.79 -32.74
C ARG A 102 60.64 7.69 -31.93
N SER A 103 61.36 7.01 -31.06
CA SER A 103 60.79 5.98 -30.17
C SER A 103 59.67 6.51 -29.25
N HIS A 104 59.60 7.81 -29.02
CA HIS A 104 58.51 8.45 -28.28
C HIS A 104 57.12 8.22 -28.92
N GLU A 105 57.03 8.09 -30.24
CA GLU A 105 55.76 7.81 -30.97
C GLU A 105 55.13 6.48 -30.54
N GLN A 106 55.89 5.56 -29.93
CA GLN A 106 55.32 4.33 -29.35
C GLN A 106 54.30 4.64 -28.24
N LYS A 107 54.53 5.70 -27.46
CA LYS A 107 53.65 6.15 -26.39
C LYS A 107 52.47 6.98 -26.91
N GLU A 108 52.49 7.36 -28.18
CA GLU A 108 51.46 8.17 -28.84
C GLU A 108 50.36 7.33 -29.50
N MET A 109 50.43 6.00 -29.42
CA MET A 109 49.34 5.14 -29.89
C MET A 109 48.05 5.47 -29.14
N PHE A 110 46.98 5.74 -29.89
CA PHE A 110 45.67 6.17 -29.36
C PHE A 110 45.71 7.52 -28.59
N ALA A 111 46.67 8.40 -28.92
CA ALA A 111 46.81 9.69 -28.24
C ALA A 111 45.58 10.60 -28.40
N THR A 112 45.04 11.09 -27.28
CA THR A 112 43.84 11.93 -27.27
C THR A 112 44.14 13.42 -27.47
N THR A 113 45.41 13.83 -27.38
CA THR A 113 45.87 15.23 -27.53
C THR A 113 47.08 15.31 -28.48
N GLY A 114 47.35 16.50 -29.05
CA GLY A 114 48.48 16.75 -29.95
C GLY A 114 48.18 16.75 -31.47
N PRO A 115 49.11 17.22 -32.32
CA PRO A 115 48.97 17.22 -33.78
C PRO A 115 49.15 15.81 -34.38
N VAL A 116 48.11 15.28 -35.05
CA VAL A 116 48.13 13.93 -35.70
C VAL A 116 48.87 13.93 -37.02
N ASP A 117 48.94 15.09 -37.66
CA ASP A 117 49.67 15.39 -38.89
C ASP A 117 51.20 15.32 -38.73
N GLN A 118 51.70 15.14 -37.51
CA GLN A 118 53.13 15.09 -37.20
C GLN A 118 53.65 13.67 -36.90
N SER A 119 52.77 12.66 -36.82
CA SER A 119 53.18 11.27 -36.62
C SER A 119 53.86 10.72 -37.87
N HIS A 120 55.07 10.20 -37.74
CA HIS A 120 55.81 9.66 -38.88
C HIS A 120 55.54 8.18 -39.15
N HIS A 121 55.27 7.39 -38.10
CA HIS A 121 55.00 5.96 -38.24
C HIS A 121 53.51 5.67 -38.45
N ALA A 122 53.22 4.74 -39.36
CA ALA A 122 51.84 4.44 -39.76
C ALA A 122 51.00 3.84 -38.62
N ARG A 123 51.54 2.99 -37.75
CA ARG A 123 50.75 2.39 -36.66
C ARG A 123 50.31 3.43 -35.62
N PRO A 124 51.20 4.26 -35.04
CA PRO A 124 50.80 5.37 -34.16
C PRO A 124 49.80 6.33 -34.81
N PHE A 125 50.03 6.71 -36.07
CA PHE A 125 49.11 7.56 -36.83
C PHE A 125 47.71 6.92 -36.97
N ILE A 126 47.63 5.69 -37.47
CA ILE A 126 46.36 4.98 -37.72
C ILE A 126 45.59 4.77 -36.42
N SER A 127 46.25 4.34 -35.33
CA SER A 127 45.62 4.18 -34.01
C SER A 127 45.01 5.48 -33.50
N THR A 128 45.76 6.58 -33.61
CA THR A 128 45.34 7.90 -33.11
C THR A 128 44.25 8.52 -33.98
N TRP A 129 44.36 8.38 -35.30
CA TRP A 129 43.31 8.80 -36.24
C TRP A 129 42.01 8.04 -36.00
N ALA A 130 42.08 6.72 -35.79
CA ALA A 130 40.91 5.89 -35.47
C ALA A 130 40.26 6.31 -34.14
N ALA A 131 41.05 6.48 -33.06
CA ALA A 131 40.54 6.93 -31.76
C ALA A 131 39.79 8.26 -31.86
N ARG A 132 40.35 9.24 -32.58
CA ARG A 132 39.71 10.56 -32.76
C ARG A 132 38.45 10.48 -33.60
N THR A 133 38.46 9.67 -34.65
CA THR A 133 37.31 9.48 -35.53
C THR A 133 36.15 8.85 -34.75
N VAL A 134 36.43 7.81 -33.96
CA VAL A 134 35.46 7.17 -33.06
C VAL A 134 34.94 8.15 -32.01
N ALA A 135 35.82 8.93 -31.37
CA ALA A 135 35.43 9.92 -30.36
C ALA A 135 34.50 11.02 -30.91
N VAL A 136 34.77 11.52 -32.13
CA VAL A 136 33.91 12.52 -32.79
C VAL A 136 32.53 11.97 -33.09
N GLU A 137 32.45 10.74 -33.64
CA GLU A 137 31.17 10.13 -33.95
C GLU A 137 30.39 9.77 -32.67
N ALA A 138 31.06 9.22 -31.64
CA ALA A 138 30.43 8.97 -30.34
C ALA A 138 29.87 10.26 -29.74
N ARG A 139 30.64 11.36 -29.75
CA ARG A 139 30.18 12.69 -29.29
C ARG A 139 28.94 13.17 -30.04
N LYS A 140 28.90 12.95 -31.36
CA LYS A 140 27.78 13.33 -32.22
C LYS A 140 26.53 12.50 -31.91
N GLN A 141 26.68 11.19 -31.75
CA GLN A 141 25.58 10.30 -31.37
C GLN A 141 25.00 10.70 -30.00
N VAL A 142 25.82 10.85 -28.96
CA VAL A 142 25.33 11.30 -27.64
C VAL A 142 24.62 12.65 -27.75
N GLY A 143 25.12 13.58 -28.57
CA GLY A 143 24.44 14.84 -28.85
C GLY A 143 23.06 14.69 -29.51
N ARG A 144 22.82 13.66 -30.33
CA ARG A 144 21.49 13.36 -30.89
C ARG A 144 20.52 12.88 -29.81
N ALA A 145 20.98 12.03 -28.88
CA ALA A 145 20.17 11.52 -27.78
C ALA A 145 19.78 12.59 -26.74
N THR A 146 20.38 13.79 -26.77
CA THR A 146 19.94 14.93 -25.93
C THR A 146 18.67 15.63 -26.42
N ARG A 147 18.08 15.14 -27.52
CA ARG A 147 16.93 15.74 -28.19
C ARG A 147 15.82 14.71 -28.32
N ASP A 148 14.59 15.21 -28.33
CA ASP A 148 13.40 14.36 -28.48
C ASP A 148 13.42 13.65 -29.83
N ASP A 149 12.83 12.46 -29.86
CA ASP A 149 12.55 11.79 -31.13
C ASP A 149 11.42 12.52 -31.86
N GLN A 150 11.61 12.78 -33.15
CA GLN A 150 10.52 13.33 -33.97
C GLN A 150 9.58 12.23 -34.44
N ASP A 151 10.08 10.99 -34.52
CA ASP A 151 9.34 9.83 -35.03
C ASP A 151 8.68 9.02 -33.90
N ASP A 152 9.05 9.29 -32.63
CA ASP A 152 8.47 8.67 -31.43
C ASP A 152 8.10 9.73 -30.36
N PRO A 153 6.83 10.17 -30.31
CA PRO A 153 6.33 11.13 -29.33
C PRO A 153 6.41 10.66 -27.86
N SER A 154 6.55 9.35 -27.62
CA SER A 154 6.70 8.76 -26.28
C SER A 154 8.15 8.81 -25.77
N SER A 155 9.13 8.88 -26.68
CA SER A 155 10.54 9.06 -26.37
C SER A 155 10.89 10.54 -26.08
N ARG A 156 10.34 11.10 -25.01
CA ARG A 156 10.67 12.46 -24.55
C ARG A 156 11.93 12.46 -23.70
N THR A 157 12.93 13.20 -24.15
CA THR A 157 14.20 13.34 -23.44
C THR A 157 14.11 14.39 -22.34
N ARG A 158 13.21 15.37 -22.47
CA ARG A 158 13.05 16.46 -21.50
C ARG A 158 11.75 16.34 -20.72
N LEU A 159 11.89 16.19 -19.39
CA LEU A 159 10.80 16.35 -18.43
C LEU A 159 10.97 17.69 -17.68
N VAL A 160 9.99 18.57 -17.87
CA VAL A 160 10.02 19.91 -17.28
C VAL A 160 9.36 19.87 -15.90
N ALA A 161 10.11 20.28 -14.87
CA ALA A 161 9.63 20.29 -13.49
C ALA A 161 8.53 21.34 -13.23
N HIS A 162 8.63 22.54 -13.82
CA HIS A 162 7.63 23.59 -13.68
C HIS A 162 7.70 24.59 -14.85
N THR A 163 6.64 25.38 -15.05
CA THR A 163 6.61 26.47 -16.03
C THR A 163 6.45 27.82 -15.32
N ASN A 164 6.98 28.87 -15.94
CA ASN A 164 6.90 30.24 -15.43
C ASN A 164 5.82 31.05 -16.18
N GLY A 165 4.93 30.37 -16.92
CA GLY A 165 3.88 30.99 -17.76
C GLY A 165 4.37 31.74 -19.01
N ARG A 166 5.68 31.94 -19.19
CA ARG A 166 6.26 32.71 -20.32
C ARG A 166 6.21 32.01 -21.67
N LYS A 167 6.01 30.69 -21.70
CA LYS A 167 5.87 29.90 -22.92
C LYS A 167 4.52 29.20 -22.89
N VAL A 168 3.74 29.41 -23.95
CA VAL A 168 2.53 28.66 -24.22
C VAL A 168 2.96 27.26 -24.67
N ASP A 169 2.29 26.22 -24.18
CA ASP A 169 2.48 24.82 -24.60
C ASP A 169 3.79 24.13 -24.13
N VAL A 170 4.09 24.22 -22.82
CA VAL A 170 5.20 23.47 -22.21
C VAL A 170 4.65 22.25 -21.46
N HIS A 171 4.99 21.07 -21.96
CA HIS A 171 4.66 19.81 -21.28
C HIS A 171 5.46 19.65 -19.99
N VAL A 172 4.76 19.49 -18.87
CA VAL A 172 5.34 19.27 -17.54
C VAL A 172 5.30 17.79 -17.18
N VAL A 173 6.20 17.38 -16.30
CA VAL A 173 6.26 16.00 -15.79
C VAL A 173 4.95 15.58 -15.12
N THR A 174 4.54 14.34 -15.36
CA THR A 174 3.36 13.71 -14.76
C THR A 174 3.69 12.37 -14.12
N TRP A 175 2.88 11.91 -13.16
CA TRP A 175 3.06 10.61 -12.53
C TRP A 175 2.98 9.44 -13.52
N PRO A 176 1.98 9.37 -14.44
CA PRO A 176 1.95 8.32 -15.46
C PRO A 176 3.24 8.23 -16.29
N GLU A 177 3.87 9.37 -16.59
CA GLU A 177 5.15 9.37 -17.31
C GLU A 177 6.33 8.85 -16.49
N LEU A 178 6.34 9.09 -15.18
CA LEU A 178 7.40 8.58 -14.31
C LEU A 178 7.22 7.09 -14.00
N LEU A 179 5.97 6.67 -13.78
CA LEU A 179 5.62 5.34 -13.29
C LEU A 179 5.54 4.32 -14.43
N ALA A 180 4.82 4.64 -15.51
CA ALA A 180 4.60 3.70 -16.61
C ALA A 180 5.77 3.64 -17.61
N ASN A 181 6.54 4.72 -17.77
CA ASN A 181 7.57 4.79 -18.82
C ASN A 181 8.99 4.49 -18.31
N PHE A 182 9.23 4.39 -16.99
CA PHE A 182 10.55 4.06 -16.48
C PHE A 182 10.82 2.54 -16.59
N ASN A 183 11.46 2.14 -17.68
CA ASN A 183 11.82 0.75 -17.94
C ASN A 183 13.24 0.69 -18.54
N LEU A 184 14.17 0.03 -17.84
CA LEU A 184 15.57 -0.06 -18.27
C LEU A 184 15.73 -0.78 -19.62
N GLN A 185 14.90 -1.78 -19.93
CA GLN A 185 14.96 -2.48 -21.21
C GLN A 185 14.52 -1.57 -22.36
N HIS A 186 13.46 -0.78 -22.14
CA HIS A 186 13.00 0.20 -23.13
C HIS A 186 14.05 1.29 -23.37
N ILE A 187 14.67 1.82 -22.30
CA ILE A 187 15.74 2.81 -22.41
C ILE A 187 16.97 2.22 -23.12
N HIS A 188 17.34 0.98 -22.80
CA HIS A 188 18.44 0.25 -23.48
C HIS A 188 18.18 0.11 -24.98
N ALA A 189 16.97 -0.33 -25.37
CA ALA A 189 16.57 -0.44 -26.77
C ALA A 189 16.63 0.92 -27.50
N LYS A 190 16.12 1.99 -26.87
CA LYS A 190 16.23 3.37 -27.38
C LYS A 190 17.68 3.79 -27.58
N TYR A 191 18.57 3.47 -26.64
CA TYR A 191 20.00 3.79 -26.75
C TYR A 191 20.70 2.98 -27.84
N ASN A 192 20.34 1.72 -28.06
CA ASN A 192 20.90 0.94 -29.19
C ASN A 192 20.58 1.57 -30.54
N ILE A 193 19.40 2.17 -30.69
CA ILE A 193 18.99 2.85 -31.93
C ILE A 193 19.70 4.20 -32.09
N LYS A 194 19.73 5.02 -31.02
CA LYS A 194 20.23 6.41 -31.10
C LYS A 194 21.74 6.51 -30.96
N LEU A 195 22.35 5.59 -30.22
CA LEU A 195 23.73 5.59 -29.76
C LEU A 195 24.46 4.26 -30.02
N PRO A 196 24.37 3.66 -31.22
CA PRO A 196 24.95 2.33 -31.46
C PRO A 196 26.45 2.26 -31.15
N LEU A 197 27.22 3.32 -31.45
CA LEU A 197 28.66 3.34 -31.17
C LEU A 197 28.96 3.50 -29.67
N PRO A 198 28.39 4.48 -28.93
CA PRO A 198 28.53 4.53 -27.47
C PRO A 198 28.03 3.28 -26.74
N MET A 199 26.92 2.67 -27.18
CA MET A 199 26.40 1.42 -26.62
C MET A 199 27.42 0.29 -26.77
N PHE A 200 27.94 0.09 -27.99
CA PHE A 200 28.99 -0.87 -28.27
C PHE A 200 30.22 -0.64 -27.38
N LEU A 201 30.73 0.59 -27.30
CA LEU A 201 31.89 0.89 -26.46
C LEU A 201 31.61 0.63 -24.98
N ALA A 202 30.43 1.01 -24.49
CA ALA A 202 30.02 0.77 -23.11
C ALA A 202 29.88 -0.73 -22.81
N GLU A 203 29.38 -1.53 -23.76
CA GLU A 203 29.33 -2.99 -23.65
C GLU A 203 30.73 -3.57 -23.50
N PHE A 204 31.64 -3.22 -24.41
CA PHE A 204 33.03 -3.68 -24.38
C PHE A 204 33.78 -3.30 -23.11
N MET A 205 33.42 -2.19 -22.46
CA MET A 205 34.03 -1.75 -21.20
C MET A 205 33.41 -2.37 -19.95
N SER A 206 32.16 -2.86 -20.01
CA SER A 206 31.40 -3.29 -18.83
C SER A 206 30.98 -4.76 -18.83
N ALA A 207 30.90 -5.39 -20.00
CA ALA A 207 30.47 -6.77 -20.14
C ALA A 207 31.66 -7.73 -19.93
N PRO A 208 31.56 -8.68 -18.99
CA PRO A 208 32.51 -9.79 -18.92
C PRO A 208 32.35 -10.67 -20.17
N SER A 209 33.44 -11.27 -20.62
CA SER A 209 33.45 -12.19 -21.77
C SER A 209 33.85 -13.60 -21.37
N SER A 210 33.12 -14.61 -21.84
CA SER A 210 33.49 -16.02 -21.76
C SER A 210 33.41 -16.66 -23.15
N LYS A 211 34.43 -17.44 -23.54
CA LYS A 211 34.54 -18.08 -24.87
C LYS A 211 34.28 -17.10 -26.05
N GLY A 212 34.67 -15.83 -25.91
CA GLY A 212 34.51 -14.80 -26.94
C GLY A 212 33.10 -14.19 -27.06
N ALA A 213 32.16 -14.56 -26.18
CA ALA A 213 30.83 -13.98 -26.10
C ALA A 213 30.66 -13.15 -24.81
N PHE A 214 29.88 -12.06 -24.88
CA PHE A 214 29.53 -11.27 -23.71
C PHE A 214 28.51 -11.99 -22.84
N VAL A 215 28.73 -11.97 -21.52
CA VAL A 215 27.86 -12.61 -20.52
C VAL A 215 27.09 -11.54 -19.76
N VAL A 216 25.77 -11.71 -19.66
CA VAL A 216 24.91 -10.87 -18.79
C VAL A 216 24.89 -11.50 -17.40
N ARG A 217 25.53 -10.86 -16.43
CA ARG A 217 25.50 -11.32 -15.02
C ARG A 217 24.16 -11.01 -14.37
N LYS A 218 23.75 -11.86 -13.41
CA LYS A 218 22.61 -11.60 -12.52
C LYS A 218 22.89 -10.40 -11.62
N ARG A 219 24.08 -10.38 -10.98
CA ARG A 219 24.56 -9.25 -10.18
C ARG A 219 25.29 -8.25 -11.07
N ARG A 220 24.81 -7.00 -11.10
CA ARG A 220 25.36 -5.90 -11.92
C ARG A 220 25.35 -6.22 -13.43
N PRO A 221 24.15 -6.39 -14.03
CA PRO A 221 24.05 -6.61 -15.48
C PRO A 221 24.67 -5.44 -16.24
N HIS A 222 25.54 -5.74 -17.21
CA HIS A 222 26.23 -4.71 -18.00
C HIS A 222 25.24 -3.80 -18.76
N THR A 223 24.06 -4.31 -19.11
CA THR A 223 22.98 -3.54 -19.73
C THR A 223 22.51 -2.37 -18.87
N ALA A 224 22.37 -2.57 -17.56
CA ALA A 224 22.04 -1.50 -16.62
C ALA A 224 23.20 -0.51 -16.46
N ALA A 225 24.44 -1.00 -16.45
CA ALA A 225 25.64 -0.15 -16.40
C ALA A 225 25.76 0.74 -17.65
N GLN A 226 25.49 0.19 -18.85
CA GLN A 226 25.44 0.94 -20.10
C GLN A 226 24.40 2.06 -20.04
N VAL A 227 23.16 1.74 -19.63
CA VAL A 227 22.09 2.75 -19.50
C VAL A 227 22.48 3.83 -18.51
N GLY A 228 22.97 3.47 -17.32
CA GLY A 228 23.38 4.42 -16.29
C GLY A 228 24.49 5.37 -16.77
N ALA A 229 25.57 4.83 -17.32
CA ALA A 229 26.70 5.61 -17.80
C ALA A 229 26.30 6.56 -18.94
N LEU A 230 25.54 6.07 -19.92
CA LEU A 230 25.13 6.87 -21.06
C LEU A 230 24.09 7.93 -20.68
N ALA A 231 23.15 7.63 -19.78
CA ALA A 231 22.21 8.60 -19.24
C ALA A 231 22.93 9.76 -18.54
N SER A 232 23.96 9.46 -17.72
CA SER A 232 24.82 10.47 -17.11
C SER A 232 25.51 11.37 -18.16
N PHE A 233 26.06 10.79 -19.23
CA PHE A 233 26.68 11.56 -20.30
C PHE A 233 25.68 12.43 -21.07
N ILE A 234 24.46 11.94 -21.31
CA ILE A 234 23.39 12.68 -21.97
C ILE A 234 23.00 13.90 -21.14
N VAL A 235 22.72 13.71 -19.84
CA VAL A 235 22.35 14.79 -18.90
C VAL A 235 23.50 15.79 -18.73
N SER A 236 24.74 15.32 -18.68
CA SER A 236 25.92 16.17 -18.57
C SER A 236 26.11 17.09 -19.78
N ARG A 237 25.73 16.63 -20.98
CA ARG A 237 25.76 17.46 -22.20
C ARG A 237 24.58 18.42 -22.29
N ASN A 238 23.42 17.98 -21.84
CA ASN A 238 22.21 18.77 -21.80
C ASN A 238 21.43 18.45 -20.53
N ARG A 239 21.52 19.34 -19.53
CA ARG A 239 20.83 19.15 -18.24
C ARG A 239 19.31 18.99 -18.35
N TYR A 240 18.73 19.39 -19.47
CA TYR A 240 17.30 19.25 -19.73
C TYR A 240 16.94 17.88 -20.32
N ALA A 241 17.90 17.08 -20.78
CA ALA A 241 17.67 15.71 -21.24
C ALA A 241 17.63 14.73 -20.04
N ASN A 242 16.71 14.97 -19.12
CA ASN A 242 16.62 14.34 -17.80
C ASN A 242 15.54 13.25 -17.71
N GLY A 243 14.76 13.03 -18.77
CA GLY A 243 13.57 12.18 -18.74
C GLY A 243 13.84 10.69 -18.59
N ASP A 244 14.91 10.19 -19.22
CA ASP A 244 15.19 8.76 -19.25
C ASP A 244 15.58 8.19 -17.87
N MET A 245 16.27 8.97 -17.02
CA MET A 245 16.80 8.44 -15.76
C MET A 245 16.92 9.48 -14.64
N ALA A 246 17.46 10.67 -14.93
CA ALA A 246 17.78 11.63 -13.87
C ALA A 246 16.55 12.19 -13.12
N MET A 247 15.44 12.44 -13.81
CA MET A 247 14.20 12.88 -13.18
C MET A 247 13.54 11.74 -12.39
N PRO A 248 13.29 10.54 -12.95
CA PRO A 248 12.78 9.40 -12.19
C PRO A 248 13.62 9.08 -10.95
N LEU A 249 14.95 9.00 -11.07
CA LEU A 249 15.83 8.74 -9.92
C LEU A 249 15.79 9.87 -8.88
N GLY A 250 15.68 11.13 -9.30
CA GLY A 250 15.58 12.24 -8.35
C GLY A 250 14.30 12.21 -7.51
N ILE A 251 13.17 11.80 -8.11
CA ILE A 251 11.90 11.61 -7.40
C ILE A 251 11.96 10.36 -6.52
N TRP A 252 12.54 9.26 -7.01
CA TRP A 252 12.73 8.04 -6.22
C TRP A 252 13.62 8.28 -5.00
N LEU A 253 14.76 8.94 -5.15
CA LEU A 253 15.63 9.33 -4.03
C LEU A 253 14.90 10.25 -3.03
N PHE A 254 13.98 11.08 -3.51
CA PHE A 254 13.11 11.87 -2.63
C PHE A 254 12.13 10.99 -1.85
N ALA A 255 11.43 10.08 -2.51
CA ALA A 255 10.50 9.12 -1.90
C ALA A 255 11.18 8.18 -0.90
N CYS A 256 12.43 7.78 -1.18
CA CYS A 256 13.30 7.01 -0.27
C CYS A 256 13.89 7.85 0.86
N GLN A 257 13.52 9.13 0.97
CA GLN A 257 13.96 10.02 2.04
C GLN A 257 15.48 10.12 2.17
N VAL A 258 16.20 9.98 1.05
CA VAL A 258 17.65 9.98 1.01
C VAL A 258 18.20 11.34 1.46
N HIS A 259 19.26 11.33 2.26
CA HIS A 259 19.91 12.54 2.76
C HIS A 259 20.31 13.49 1.62
N ILE A 260 20.16 14.80 1.85
CA ILE A 260 20.35 15.83 0.83
C ILE A 260 21.75 15.78 0.20
N ASP A 261 22.77 15.42 0.97
CA ASP A 261 24.14 15.34 0.45
C ASP A 261 24.34 14.21 -0.55
N VAL A 262 23.71 13.05 -0.35
CA VAL A 262 23.75 11.95 -1.32
C VAL A 262 23.07 12.39 -2.63
N LYS A 263 21.90 13.03 -2.55
CA LYS A 263 21.21 13.59 -3.72
C LYS A 263 22.10 14.60 -4.47
N ARG A 264 22.81 15.49 -3.74
CA ARG A 264 23.73 16.48 -4.33
C ARG A 264 24.91 15.84 -5.03
N VAL A 265 25.48 14.77 -4.46
CA VAL A 265 26.58 14.00 -5.06
C VAL A 265 26.11 13.30 -6.34
N LEU A 266 24.98 12.58 -6.29
CA LEU A 266 24.42 11.90 -7.47
C LEU A 266 24.00 12.86 -8.58
N CYS A 267 23.52 14.06 -8.22
CA CYS A 267 23.25 15.11 -9.19
C CYS A 267 24.52 15.58 -9.92
N ARG A 268 25.66 15.67 -9.23
CA ARG A 268 26.95 16.00 -9.86
C ARG A 268 27.46 14.91 -10.79
N PHE A 269 27.19 13.64 -10.49
CA PHE A 269 27.45 12.54 -11.41
C PHE A 269 26.50 12.50 -12.62
N GLY A 270 25.44 13.33 -12.64
CA GLY A 270 24.44 13.32 -13.71
C GLY A 270 23.42 12.18 -13.60
N TYR A 271 23.41 11.42 -12.50
CA TYR A 271 22.47 10.34 -12.27
C TYR A 271 21.10 10.81 -11.77
N SER A 272 21.03 11.99 -11.16
CA SER A 272 19.80 12.54 -10.57
C SER A 272 19.64 14.02 -10.91
N VAL A 273 18.39 14.49 -10.93
CA VAL A 273 18.11 15.94 -10.83
C VAL A 273 18.42 16.46 -9.42
N SER A 274 18.49 17.78 -9.27
CA SER A 274 18.64 18.40 -7.95
C SER A 274 17.37 18.19 -7.11
N ASP A 275 17.51 18.17 -5.78
CA ASP A 275 16.37 18.06 -4.86
C ASP A 275 15.34 19.19 -5.09
N THR A 276 15.80 20.41 -5.36
CA THR A 276 14.91 21.53 -5.73
C THR A 276 14.12 21.24 -7.00
N THR A 277 14.74 20.61 -8.01
CA THR A 277 14.05 20.23 -9.24
C THR A 277 13.00 19.14 -8.97
N ALA A 278 13.33 18.14 -8.16
CA ALA A 278 12.41 17.10 -7.75
C ALA A 278 11.19 17.69 -7.00
N ARG A 279 11.42 18.59 -6.03
CA ARG A 279 10.34 19.28 -5.31
C ARG A 279 9.44 20.12 -6.21
N HIS A 280 10.02 20.83 -7.19
CA HIS A 280 9.21 21.58 -8.17
C HIS A 280 8.36 20.65 -9.03
N ALA A 281 8.92 19.52 -9.48
CA ALA A 281 8.19 18.50 -10.22
C ALA A 281 7.01 17.96 -9.41
N LEU A 282 7.24 17.59 -8.15
CA LEU A 282 6.18 17.14 -7.23
C LEU A 282 5.08 18.18 -7.06
N ASN A 283 5.43 19.44 -6.81
CA ASN A 283 4.44 20.52 -6.68
C ASN A 283 3.65 20.73 -7.98
N THR A 284 4.27 20.54 -9.14
CA THR A 284 3.58 20.64 -10.43
C THR A 284 2.65 19.45 -10.65
N MET A 285 3.05 18.23 -10.28
CA MET A 285 2.19 17.05 -10.34
C MET A 285 1.00 17.16 -9.39
N THR A 286 1.21 17.64 -8.14
CA THR A 286 0.13 17.98 -7.20
C THR A 286 -0.87 18.97 -7.80
N LYS A 287 -0.38 20.06 -8.41
CA LYS A 287 -1.25 21.06 -9.01
C LYS A 287 -2.06 20.48 -10.18
N ALA A 288 -1.45 19.63 -10.98
CA ALA A 288 -2.11 18.97 -12.09
C ALA A 288 -3.19 17.99 -11.59
N SER A 289 -2.88 17.13 -10.62
CA SER A 289 -3.83 16.13 -10.11
C SER A 289 -5.00 16.78 -9.37
N LEU A 290 -4.76 17.82 -8.57
CA LEU A 290 -5.84 18.57 -7.91
C LEU A 290 -6.67 19.37 -8.93
N ALA A 291 -6.07 19.88 -10.01
CA ALA A 291 -6.83 20.55 -11.07
C ALA A 291 -7.72 19.56 -11.83
N GLU A 292 -7.20 18.38 -12.15
CA GLU A 292 -7.97 17.29 -12.78
C GLU A 292 -9.12 16.84 -11.87
N LEU A 293 -8.85 16.65 -10.58
CA LEU A 293 -9.88 16.33 -9.58
C LEU A 293 -10.98 17.39 -9.54
N ARG A 294 -10.61 18.68 -9.51
CA ARG A 294 -11.59 19.78 -9.52
C ARG A 294 -12.44 19.80 -10.78
N VAL A 295 -11.85 19.56 -11.95
CA VAL A 295 -12.60 19.46 -13.21
C VAL A 295 -13.60 18.31 -13.12
N LYS A 296 -13.14 17.13 -12.70
CA LYS A 296 -13.97 15.94 -12.52
C LYS A 296 -15.14 16.20 -11.56
N VAL A 297 -14.87 16.76 -10.38
CA VAL A 297 -15.91 17.10 -9.39
C VAL A 297 -16.88 18.17 -9.91
N THR A 298 -16.38 19.18 -10.63
CA THR A 298 -17.22 20.24 -11.22
C THR A 298 -18.16 19.66 -12.28
N GLU A 299 -17.66 18.80 -13.15
CA GLU A 299 -18.44 18.14 -14.20
C GLU A 299 -19.55 17.27 -13.58
N SER A 300 -19.22 16.48 -12.55
CA SER A 300 -20.18 15.64 -11.84
C SER A 300 -21.22 16.46 -11.07
N THR A 301 -20.79 17.53 -10.39
CA THR A 301 -21.71 18.48 -9.72
C THR A 301 -22.68 19.12 -10.72
N THR A 302 -22.21 19.46 -11.93
CA THR A 302 -23.06 20.03 -13.00
C THR A 302 -24.10 19.04 -13.49
N ARG A 303 -23.83 17.73 -13.41
CA ARG A 303 -24.79 16.66 -13.70
C ARG A 303 -25.72 16.33 -12.52
N GLY A 304 -25.52 16.95 -11.34
CA GLY A 304 -26.25 16.60 -10.12
C GLY A 304 -25.79 15.27 -9.54
N GLU A 305 -24.49 14.96 -9.60
CA GLU A 305 -23.91 13.71 -9.11
C GLU A 305 -22.80 14.00 -8.09
N THR A 306 -22.67 13.13 -7.08
CA THR A 306 -21.51 13.10 -6.17
C THR A 306 -20.50 12.07 -6.65
N ASP A 307 -19.31 12.53 -7.03
CA ASP A 307 -18.26 11.69 -7.64
C ASP A 307 -17.28 11.07 -6.62
N GLY A 308 -17.33 11.53 -5.37
CA GLY A 308 -16.37 11.14 -4.36
C GLY A 308 -16.81 11.41 -2.92
N CYS A 309 -16.17 10.73 -2.00
CA CYS A 309 -16.24 10.95 -0.56
C CYS A 309 -14.85 11.32 -0.01
N MET A 310 -14.80 11.75 1.24
CA MET A 310 -13.56 12.07 1.93
C MET A 310 -13.35 11.13 3.11
N ILE A 311 -12.15 10.56 3.24
CA ILE A 311 -11.68 9.92 4.47
C ILE A 311 -10.72 10.88 5.14
N LEU A 312 -10.88 11.10 6.42
CA LEU A 312 -10.00 11.97 7.19
C LEU A 312 -9.65 11.38 8.54
N ASP A 313 -8.47 11.77 9.01
CA ASP A 313 -7.89 11.27 10.25
C ASP A 313 -6.90 12.30 10.81
N ASN A 314 -6.60 12.18 12.10
CA ASN A 314 -5.61 13.00 12.77
C ASN A 314 -4.20 12.53 12.41
N VAL A 315 -3.30 13.48 12.20
CA VAL A 315 -1.86 13.24 12.12
C VAL A 315 -1.19 13.97 13.26
N GLN A 316 -0.23 13.32 13.92
CA GLN A 316 0.45 13.90 15.05
C GLN A 316 1.91 13.46 15.14
N GLU A 317 2.78 14.38 15.55
CA GLU A 317 4.20 14.08 15.70
C GLU A 317 4.71 14.65 17.03
N HIS A 318 5.24 13.77 17.88
CA HIS A 318 5.86 14.19 19.13
C HIS A 318 7.30 14.61 18.86
N CYS A 319 7.56 15.92 18.92
CA CYS A 319 8.88 16.51 18.75
C CYS A 319 9.58 16.65 20.11
N PRO A 320 10.41 15.68 20.55
CA PRO A 320 11.15 15.80 21.80
C PRO A 320 12.24 16.87 21.68
N VAL A 321 12.41 17.67 22.73
CA VAL A 321 13.55 18.58 22.80
C VAL A 321 14.66 17.93 23.62
N TYR A 322 15.86 17.85 23.02
CA TYR A 322 17.03 17.19 23.64
C TYR A 322 17.49 17.89 24.92
N GLU A 323 17.46 19.22 24.95
CA GLU A 323 17.76 20.02 26.16
C GLU A 323 16.52 20.79 26.61
N GLN A 324 15.87 20.27 27.65
CA GLN A 324 14.69 20.91 28.22
C GLN A 324 15.02 22.23 28.92
N GLY A 325 14.15 23.22 28.76
CA GLY A 325 14.24 24.52 29.43
C GLY A 325 12.89 25.23 29.43
N ILE A 326 12.79 26.37 30.11
CA ILE A 326 11.50 27.08 30.29
C ILE A 326 10.81 27.42 28.96
N GLY A 327 11.56 27.68 27.89
CA GLY A 327 11.04 27.91 26.54
C GLY A 327 11.29 26.77 25.55
N ARG A 328 11.74 25.60 26.04
CA ARG A 328 12.17 24.43 25.27
C ARG A 328 11.54 23.19 25.88
N ILE A 329 10.26 23.01 25.58
CA ILE A 329 9.47 21.84 25.97
C ILE A 329 9.21 20.98 24.73
N SER A 330 9.11 19.67 24.92
CA SER A 330 8.63 18.78 23.86
C SER A 330 7.25 19.24 23.40
N GLN A 331 7.01 19.22 22.10
CA GLN A 331 5.77 19.67 21.50
C GLN A 331 5.12 18.52 20.75
N LEU A 332 3.83 18.30 20.97
CA LEU A 332 3.02 17.45 20.10
C LEU A 332 2.44 18.34 18.99
N LYS A 333 2.94 18.15 17.77
CA LYS A 333 2.35 18.76 16.59
C LYS A 333 1.13 17.95 16.19
N VAL A 334 0.03 18.64 15.86
CA VAL A 334 -1.24 18.01 15.51
C VAL A 334 -1.74 18.65 14.23
N GLY A 335 -2.27 17.82 13.33
CA GLY A 335 -2.92 18.25 12.11
C GLY A 335 -3.99 17.25 11.69
N THR A 336 -4.59 17.52 10.53
CA THR A 336 -5.55 16.62 9.89
C THR A 336 -5.07 16.27 8.49
N ALA A 337 -5.11 15.00 8.15
CA ALA A 337 -4.89 14.49 6.81
C ALA A 337 -6.21 14.00 6.22
N GLY A 338 -6.34 14.12 4.89
CA GLY A 338 -7.54 13.73 4.18
C GLY A 338 -7.23 13.14 2.82
N THR A 339 -8.03 12.17 2.40
CA THR A 339 -7.97 11.54 1.08
C THR A 339 -9.34 11.62 0.43
N TRP A 340 -9.38 12.15 -0.79
CA TRP A 340 -10.55 12.03 -1.64
C TRP A 340 -10.60 10.63 -2.26
N VAL A 341 -11.76 10.00 -2.21
CA VAL A 341 -12.00 8.65 -2.73
C VAL A 341 -13.15 8.70 -3.72
N GLY A 342 -12.91 8.19 -4.93
CA GLY A 342 -13.94 8.11 -5.96
C GLY A 342 -15.07 7.16 -5.58
N LEU A 343 -16.31 7.53 -5.92
CA LEU A 343 -17.49 6.69 -5.74
C LEU A 343 -17.77 5.91 -7.04
N ASP A 344 -17.93 4.61 -6.91
CA ASP A 344 -18.26 3.69 -7.99
C ASP A 344 -19.60 3.01 -7.74
N ASP A 345 -20.23 2.52 -8.81
CA ASP A 345 -21.47 1.73 -8.74
C ASP A 345 -22.64 2.47 -8.02
N CYS A 346 -22.69 3.81 -8.15
CA CYS A 346 -23.77 4.66 -7.63
C CYS A 346 -24.86 4.88 -8.69
N ALA A 347 -26.14 4.82 -8.30
CA ALA A 347 -27.23 5.21 -9.19
C ALA A 347 -27.24 6.74 -9.39
N PRO A 348 -27.69 7.25 -10.56
CA PRO A 348 -27.86 8.68 -10.77
C PRO A 348 -28.79 9.30 -9.72
N GLY A 349 -28.40 10.42 -9.12
CA GLY A 349 -29.16 11.07 -8.04
C GLY A 349 -29.12 10.34 -6.68
N ALA A 350 -28.30 9.28 -6.53
CA ALA A 350 -28.18 8.55 -5.26
C ALA A 350 -27.83 9.47 -4.08
N PHE A 351 -27.04 10.53 -4.32
CA PHE A 351 -26.62 11.51 -3.32
C PHE A 351 -27.44 12.80 -3.37
N ASP A 352 -28.62 12.81 -3.98
CA ASP A 352 -29.51 13.98 -3.94
C ASP A 352 -29.90 14.29 -2.48
N ALA A 353 -29.67 15.53 -2.05
CA ALA A 353 -29.91 15.92 -0.65
C ALA A 353 -31.39 16.02 -0.30
N LYS A 354 -32.24 16.37 -1.27
CA LYS A 354 -33.69 16.59 -1.06
C LYS A 354 -34.41 15.32 -0.55
N PRO A 355 -34.33 14.15 -1.21
CA PRO A 355 -34.97 12.93 -0.71
C PRO A 355 -34.51 12.54 0.69
N TYR A 356 -33.23 12.77 1.01
CA TYR A 356 -32.68 12.53 2.33
C TYR A 356 -33.31 13.45 3.39
N TYR A 357 -33.35 14.76 3.16
CA TYR A 357 -33.97 15.70 4.10
C TYR A 357 -35.47 15.46 4.28
N GLU A 358 -36.19 15.12 3.20
CA GLU A 358 -37.60 14.77 3.28
C GLU A 358 -37.85 13.60 4.23
N LYS A 359 -36.99 12.56 4.17
CA LYS A 359 -37.05 11.41 5.07
C LYS A 359 -36.61 11.73 6.50
N VAL A 360 -35.56 12.52 6.68
CA VAL A 360 -35.14 13.00 8.02
C VAL A 360 -36.28 13.77 8.69
N ALA A 361 -37.00 14.59 7.93
CA ALA A 361 -38.14 15.37 8.44
C ALA A 361 -39.35 14.49 8.83
N LEU A 362 -39.50 13.27 8.28
CA LEU A 362 -40.54 12.33 8.73
C LEU A 362 -40.26 11.76 10.13
N GLN A 363 -38.99 11.78 10.55
CA GLN A 363 -38.55 11.29 11.87
C GLN A 363 -39.00 9.86 12.19
N GLU A 364 -39.10 8.98 11.19
CA GLU A 364 -39.59 7.60 11.35
C GLU A 364 -38.76 6.80 12.37
N ARG A 365 -37.48 7.13 12.55
CA ARG A 365 -36.60 6.54 13.57
C ARG A 365 -37.15 6.66 15.00
N LYS A 366 -38.05 7.61 15.30
CA LYS A 366 -38.72 7.74 16.62
C LYS A 366 -39.49 6.48 17.02
N ASN A 367 -39.92 5.69 16.04
CA ASN A 367 -40.69 4.47 16.27
C ASN A 367 -39.80 3.22 16.40
N LEU A 368 -38.47 3.35 16.27
CA LEU A 368 -37.55 2.23 16.38
C LEU A 368 -37.61 1.62 17.79
N THR A 369 -37.90 0.32 17.85
CA THR A 369 -37.84 -0.46 19.09
C THR A 369 -36.61 -1.36 19.12
N THR A 370 -36.28 -1.89 20.31
CA THR A 370 -35.21 -2.88 20.47
C THR A 370 -35.50 -4.16 19.69
N ASP A 371 -36.78 -4.55 19.60
CA ASP A 371 -37.22 -5.71 18.81
C ASP A 371 -37.06 -5.48 17.32
N ASP A 372 -37.44 -4.31 16.82
CA ASP A 372 -37.22 -3.96 15.39
C ASP A 372 -35.74 -4.07 15.01
N LEU A 373 -34.83 -3.62 15.88
CA LEU A 373 -33.39 -3.71 15.67
C LEU A 373 -32.90 -5.17 15.68
N PHE A 374 -33.45 -5.98 16.59
CA PHE A 374 -33.08 -7.39 16.71
C PHE A 374 -33.61 -8.21 15.52
N ASP A 375 -34.83 -7.95 15.08
CA ASP A 375 -35.50 -8.64 13.98
C ASP A 375 -34.94 -8.26 12.60
N ASP A 376 -34.34 -7.08 12.45
CA ASP A 376 -33.66 -6.64 11.21
C ASP A 376 -32.30 -7.32 10.98
N ILE A 377 -31.74 -7.99 12.00
CA ILE A 377 -30.56 -8.85 11.83
C ILE A 377 -30.96 -10.09 11.03
N ASN A 378 -30.19 -10.42 9.99
CA ASN A 378 -30.40 -11.61 9.18
C ASN A 378 -29.93 -12.88 9.91
N TRP A 379 -30.63 -13.26 10.97
CA TRP A 379 -30.37 -14.48 11.75
C TRP A 379 -30.35 -15.77 10.91
N PRO A 380 -31.23 -15.97 9.91
CA PRO A 380 -31.15 -17.14 9.05
C PRO A 380 -29.82 -17.25 8.29
N HIS A 381 -29.29 -16.11 7.83
CA HIS A 381 -27.97 -16.06 7.21
C HIS A 381 -26.86 -16.35 8.20
N LEU A 382 -26.89 -15.74 9.40
CA LEU A 382 -25.87 -15.95 10.43
C LEU A 382 -25.80 -17.41 10.90
N ARG A 383 -26.94 -18.10 10.95
CA ARG A 383 -27.04 -19.54 11.23
C ARG A 383 -26.38 -20.43 10.17
N LEU A 384 -25.99 -19.89 9.02
CA LEU A 384 -25.24 -20.60 7.99
C LEU A 384 -23.78 -20.14 7.93
N VAL A 385 -23.54 -18.84 8.08
CA VAL A 385 -22.20 -18.25 7.93
C VAL A 385 -21.27 -18.59 9.09
N ILE A 386 -21.76 -18.61 10.34
CA ILE A 386 -20.94 -18.94 11.51
C ILE A 386 -20.53 -20.43 11.50
N PRO A 387 -21.44 -21.40 11.21
CA PRO A 387 -21.03 -22.79 10.97
C PRO A 387 -20.03 -22.96 9.82
N LEU A 388 -20.14 -22.13 8.77
CA LEU A 388 -19.17 -22.16 7.68
C LEU A 388 -17.77 -21.72 8.15
N GLN A 389 -17.69 -20.71 9.02
CA GLN A 389 -16.42 -20.31 9.67
C GLN A 389 -15.83 -21.46 10.52
N TRP A 390 -16.66 -22.23 11.24
CA TRP A 390 -16.23 -23.39 12.02
C TRP A 390 -15.75 -24.55 11.13
N THR A 391 -16.43 -24.76 10.00
CA THR A 391 -16.02 -25.73 8.97
C THR A 391 -14.69 -25.32 8.37
N ARG A 392 -14.50 -24.03 8.07
CA ARG A 392 -13.23 -23.49 7.55
C ARG A 392 -12.09 -23.74 8.53
N ALA A 393 -12.28 -23.45 9.82
CA ALA A 393 -11.27 -23.69 10.86
C ALA A 393 -10.81 -25.16 10.91
N LEU A 394 -11.75 -26.12 10.77
CA LEU A 394 -11.41 -27.55 10.72
C LEU A 394 -10.65 -27.93 9.45
N VAL A 395 -11.13 -27.47 8.30
CA VAL A 395 -10.54 -27.76 6.98
C VAL A 395 -9.13 -27.16 6.85
N GLU A 396 -8.92 -25.96 7.39
CA GLU A 396 -7.61 -25.33 7.46
C GLU A 396 -6.64 -26.12 8.36
N PHE A 397 -7.12 -26.61 9.51
CA PHE A 397 -6.31 -27.35 10.48
C PHE A 397 -5.89 -28.74 9.98
N ALA A 398 -6.81 -29.48 9.35
CA ALA A 398 -6.60 -30.86 8.91
C ALA A 398 -6.15 -30.93 7.42
N PRO A 399 -4.88 -31.30 7.14
CA PRO A 399 -4.36 -31.32 5.76
C PRO A 399 -5.15 -32.21 4.81
N ASP A 400 -5.68 -33.33 5.31
CA ASP A 400 -6.47 -34.28 4.51
C ASP A 400 -7.83 -33.72 4.06
N LEU A 401 -8.32 -32.64 4.69
CA LEU A 401 -9.57 -31.96 4.33
C LEU A 401 -9.36 -30.73 3.45
N GLN A 402 -8.13 -30.24 3.29
CA GLN A 402 -7.78 -29.03 2.52
C GLN A 402 -8.42 -28.94 1.12
N PRO A 403 -8.64 -30.03 0.35
CA PRO A 403 -9.36 -29.94 -0.93
C PRO A 403 -10.77 -29.34 -0.83
N LEU A 404 -11.42 -29.40 0.34
CA LEU A 404 -12.75 -28.83 0.60
C LEU A 404 -12.71 -27.30 0.84
N LEU A 405 -11.53 -26.71 1.01
CA LEU A 405 -11.39 -25.28 1.32
C LEU A 405 -11.96 -24.41 0.19
N LYS A 406 -11.76 -24.83 -1.06
CA LYS A 406 -12.35 -24.14 -2.22
C LYS A 406 -13.87 -24.09 -2.16
N GLU A 407 -14.52 -25.20 -1.78
CA GLU A 407 -15.98 -25.26 -1.65
C GLU A 407 -16.49 -24.33 -0.53
N ALA A 408 -15.76 -24.25 0.59
CA ALA A 408 -16.07 -23.31 1.67
C ALA A 408 -15.99 -21.85 1.20
N HIS A 409 -14.99 -21.54 0.37
CA HIS A 409 -14.74 -20.20 -0.16
C HIS A 409 -15.78 -19.79 -1.20
N ASP A 410 -16.10 -20.69 -2.12
CA ASP A 410 -17.13 -20.48 -3.12
C ASP A 410 -18.48 -20.19 -2.44
N MET A 411 -18.82 -20.91 -1.36
CA MET A 411 -20.02 -20.66 -0.55
C MET A 411 -20.11 -19.24 0.01
N PHE A 412 -19.03 -18.67 0.54
CA PHE A 412 -18.99 -17.27 1.00
C PHE A 412 -19.21 -16.28 -0.14
N ARG A 413 -18.74 -16.62 -1.36
CA ARG A 413 -18.80 -15.75 -2.54
C ARG A 413 -20.10 -15.84 -3.32
N THR A 414 -20.85 -16.94 -3.16
CA THR A 414 -22.09 -17.22 -3.89
C THR A 414 -23.31 -17.26 -2.96
N ASN A 415 -23.55 -18.39 -2.30
CA ASN A 415 -24.80 -18.69 -1.60
C ASN A 415 -25.00 -17.85 -0.34
N LEU A 416 -23.89 -17.47 0.29
CA LEU A 416 -23.85 -16.65 1.49
C LEU A 416 -23.30 -15.25 1.19
N ALA A 417 -23.28 -14.81 -0.07
CA ALA A 417 -23.02 -13.41 -0.37
C ALA A 417 -24.26 -12.56 -0.03
N ILE A 418 -24.07 -11.41 0.62
CA ILE A 418 -25.17 -10.46 0.87
C ILE A 418 -25.07 -9.27 -0.08
N HIS A 419 -23.98 -8.50 0.04
CA HIS A 419 -23.75 -7.31 -0.77
C HIS A 419 -22.27 -7.24 -1.12
N ARG A 420 -21.90 -7.96 -2.18
CA ARG A 420 -20.51 -8.00 -2.65
C ARG A 420 -20.20 -6.88 -3.63
N MET A 421 -19.06 -6.24 -3.44
CA MET A 421 -18.53 -5.27 -4.39
C MET A 421 -18.13 -5.94 -5.70
N ARG A 422 -18.15 -5.17 -6.80
CA ARG A 422 -17.79 -5.64 -8.13
C ARG A 422 -16.35 -6.13 -8.20
N GLU A 423 -16.15 -7.35 -8.68
CA GLU A 423 -14.84 -7.94 -8.89
C GLU A 423 -14.00 -7.13 -9.91
N GLY A 424 -12.70 -7.02 -9.67
CA GLY A 424 -11.80 -6.24 -10.52
C GLY A 424 -11.87 -4.72 -10.31
N ARG A 425 -12.75 -4.21 -9.44
CA ARG A 425 -12.88 -2.76 -9.20
C ARG A 425 -11.65 -2.22 -8.48
N LYS A 426 -10.97 -1.26 -9.10
CA LYS A 426 -9.87 -0.50 -8.50
C LYS A 426 -10.37 0.87 -8.06
N THR A 427 -10.35 1.12 -6.76
CA THR A 427 -10.77 2.39 -6.17
C THR A 427 -9.77 3.50 -6.49
N GLN A 428 -10.27 4.65 -6.95
CA GLN A 428 -9.47 5.85 -7.16
C GLN A 428 -9.31 6.62 -5.85
N CYS A 429 -8.06 6.93 -5.48
CA CYS A 429 -7.74 7.74 -4.31
C CYS A 429 -6.85 8.93 -4.72
N GLN A 430 -7.12 10.10 -4.16
CA GLN A 430 -6.26 11.28 -4.26
C GLN A 430 -6.04 11.85 -2.86
N PRO A 431 -4.86 11.61 -2.25
CA PRO A 431 -4.47 12.28 -1.02
C PRO A 431 -4.50 13.80 -1.19
N LEU A 432 -5.00 14.52 -0.18
CA LEU A 432 -5.09 15.98 -0.19
C LEU A 432 -3.94 16.58 0.61
N GLY A 433 -3.74 17.90 0.49
CA GLY A 433 -2.78 18.62 1.31
C GLY A 433 -3.26 18.68 2.76
N THR A 434 -2.41 18.30 3.70
CA THR A 434 -2.66 18.38 5.15
C THR A 434 -2.92 19.81 5.64
N ASN A 435 -3.55 19.94 6.80
CA ASN A 435 -3.67 21.19 7.54
C ASN A 435 -3.29 20.97 9.03
N SER A 436 -3.06 22.05 9.77
CA SER A 436 -2.69 22.01 11.20
C SER A 436 -3.93 22.18 12.11
N GLU A 437 -5.11 21.80 11.61
CA GLU A 437 -6.33 21.85 12.40
C GLU A 437 -6.48 20.61 13.27
N ARG A 438 -7.09 20.81 14.43
CA ARG A 438 -7.43 19.71 15.35
C ARG A 438 -8.82 19.20 15.04
N SER A 439 -8.91 18.06 14.34
CA SER A 439 -10.21 17.52 13.91
C SER A 439 -11.11 17.09 15.07
N THR A 440 -10.57 16.87 16.28
CA THR A 440 -11.36 16.53 17.47
C THR A 440 -12.19 17.70 18.00
N GLU A 441 -11.74 18.94 17.76
CA GLU A 441 -12.43 20.18 18.15
C GLU A 441 -13.45 20.58 17.07
N THR A 442 -14.68 20.94 17.44
CA THR A 442 -15.73 21.27 16.44
C THR A 442 -15.32 22.40 15.48
N GLN A 443 -14.67 23.44 15.98
CA GLN A 443 -14.18 24.55 15.14
C GLN A 443 -12.98 24.13 14.28
N GLY A 444 -12.11 23.25 14.78
CA GLY A 444 -11.00 22.70 14.02
C GLY A 444 -11.52 21.83 12.88
N MET A 445 -12.51 20.97 13.14
CA MET A 445 -13.20 20.18 12.12
C MET A 445 -13.90 21.06 11.07
N GLU A 446 -14.57 22.15 11.47
CA GLU A 446 -15.17 23.11 10.52
C GLU A 446 -14.14 23.62 9.51
N ARG A 447 -12.99 24.09 10.02
CA ARG A 447 -11.90 24.64 9.19
C ARG A 447 -11.21 23.56 8.36
N ALA A 448 -11.01 22.36 8.92
CA ALA A 448 -10.40 21.24 8.22
C ALA A 448 -11.26 20.81 7.02
N VAL A 449 -12.57 20.61 7.22
CA VAL A 449 -13.49 20.21 6.14
C VAL A 449 -13.59 21.31 5.08
N ALA A 450 -13.73 22.58 5.47
CA ALA A 450 -13.78 23.69 4.52
C ALA A 450 -12.49 23.79 3.68
N ASP A 451 -11.34 23.54 4.30
CA ASP A 451 -10.06 23.52 3.61
C ASP A 451 -9.96 22.37 2.60
N PHE A 452 -10.38 21.15 2.96
CA PHE A 452 -10.38 20.02 2.04
C PHE A 452 -11.40 20.18 0.91
N ASP A 453 -12.61 20.67 1.21
CA ASP A 453 -13.63 20.99 0.20
C ASP A 453 -13.07 21.98 -0.83
N ALA A 454 -12.39 23.04 -0.38
CA ALA A 454 -11.72 24.01 -1.27
C ALA A 454 -10.58 23.39 -2.12
N GLN A 455 -9.88 22.38 -1.59
CA GLN A 455 -8.89 21.64 -2.37
C GLN A 455 -9.55 20.82 -3.49
N VAL A 456 -10.68 20.18 -3.20
CA VAL A 456 -11.47 19.36 -4.13
C VAL A 456 -12.27 20.21 -5.13
N GLY A 457 -12.53 21.49 -4.81
CA GLY A 457 -13.30 22.42 -5.65
C GLY A 457 -14.77 22.52 -5.27
N ILE A 458 -15.13 22.10 -4.06
CA ILE A 458 -16.47 22.21 -3.49
C ILE A 458 -16.52 23.50 -2.67
N ASP A 459 -17.55 24.33 -2.88
CA ASP A 459 -17.79 25.49 -2.02
C ASP A 459 -18.60 25.07 -0.79
N SER A 460 -17.91 24.97 0.35
CA SER A 460 -18.51 24.65 1.65
C SER A 460 -19.43 25.75 2.22
N THR A 461 -19.48 26.94 1.60
CA THR A 461 -20.32 28.07 2.05
C THR A 461 -21.68 28.15 1.36
N GLU A 462 -21.84 27.49 0.20
CA GLU A 462 -23.14 27.39 -0.47
C GLU A 462 -23.83 26.06 -0.14
N PRO A 463 -25.14 26.07 0.13
CA PRO A 463 -25.90 24.84 0.33
C PRO A 463 -25.96 24.02 -0.96
N GLY A 464 -25.07 23.04 -1.08
CA GLY A 464 -25.07 22.10 -2.20
C GLY A 464 -26.39 21.32 -2.30
N THR A 465 -26.83 21.07 -3.54
CA THR A 465 -27.99 20.21 -3.83
C THR A 465 -27.67 18.72 -3.66
N GLN A 466 -26.38 18.39 -3.63
CA GLN A 466 -25.84 17.04 -3.46
C GLN A 466 -25.28 16.84 -2.04
N LEU A 467 -25.45 15.64 -1.51
CA LEU A 467 -24.82 15.19 -0.27
C LEU A 467 -23.33 14.94 -0.49
N SER A 468 -22.53 15.38 0.47
CA SER A 468 -21.10 15.10 0.56
C SER A 468 -20.88 14.16 1.75
N TRP A 469 -20.28 13.01 1.46
CA TRP A 469 -20.01 11.97 2.44
C TRP A 469 -18.59 12.08 2.97
N ILE A 470 -18.46 12.16 4.29
CA ILE A 470 -17.17 12.23 5.01
C ILE A 470 -17.08 11.06 5.97
N ARG A 471 -15.90 10.45 6.07
CA ARG A 471 -15.62 9.27 6.89
C ARG A 471 -14.37 9.49 7.72
N GLY A 472 -14.25 8.76 8.83
CA GLY A 472 -13.07 8.81 9.69
C GLY A 472 -13.22 7.89 10.89
N ASP A 473 -12.24 7.94 11.78
CA ASP A 473 -12.28 7.22 13.05
C ASP A 473 -13.45 7.68 13.95
N GLY A 474 -13.62 7.04 15.10
CA GLY A 474 -14.70 7.39 16.03
C GLY A 474 -14.66 8.85 16.51
N ALA A 475 -13.46 9.42 16.71
CA ALA A 475 -13.31 10.79 17.19
C ALA A 475 -13.66 11.82 16.10
N SER A 476 -13.18 11.63 14.87
CA SER A 476 -13.54 12.44 13.70
C SER A 476 -15.03 12.30 13.38
N TYR A 477 -15.60 11.10 13.45
CA TYR A 477 -17.04 10.89 13.27
C TYR A 477 -17.87 11.69 14.28
N ALA A 478 -17.51 11.62 15.57
CA ALA A 478 -18.18 12.38 16.62
C ALA A 478 -18.07 13.89 16.41
N ALA A 479 -16.89 14.36 15.97
CA ALA A 479 -16.69 15.78 15.66
C ALA A 479 -17.53 16.24 14.46
N LEU A 480 -17.68 15.41 13.42
CA LEU A 480 -18.54 15.68 12.28
C LEU A 480 -20.03 15.71 12.66
N LEU A 481 -20.49 14.80 13.51
CA LEU A 481 -21.86 14.83 14.04
C LEU A 481 -22.12 16.10 14.86
N ARG A 482 -21.15 16.54 15.67
CA ARG A 482 -21.25 17.82 16.38
C ARG A 482 -21.30 18.99 15.39
N LEU A 483 -20.44 18.98 14.38
CA LEU A 483 -20.39 20.01 13.35
C LEU A 483 -21.73 20.15 12.65
N THR A 484 -22.32 19.05 12.16
CA THR A 484 -23.63 19.11 11.49
C THR A 484 -24.73 19.55 12.46
N LYS A 485 -24.74 19.04 13.70
CA LYS A 485 -25.72 19.43 14.73
C LYS A 485 -25.72 20.94 15.02
N TYR A 486 -24.54 21.57 15.11
CA TYR A 486 -24.44 22.99 15.46
C TYR A 486 -24.43 23.94 14.27
N CYS A 487 -23.92 23.52 13.11
CA CYS A 487 -23.76 24.40 11.95
C CYS A 487 -24.87 24.25 10.91
N ALA A 488 -25.54 23.09 10.79
CA ALA A 488 -26.62 22.89 9.83
C ALA A 488 -27.80 23.86 10.05
N PRO A 489 -28.24 24.18 11.30
CA PRO A 489 -29.27 25.20 11.54
C PRO A 489 -28.87 26.61 11.07
N LEU A 490 -27.57 26.88 10.95
CA LEU A 490 -27.03 28.15 10.42
C LEU A 490 -26.85 28.12 8.89
N GLY A 491 -27.34 27.08 8.23
CA GLY A 491 -27.26 26.90 6.78
C GLY A 491 -25.92 26.35 6.26
N LYS A 492 -24.94 26.09 7.13
CA LYS A 492 -23.61 25.58 6.77
C LYS A 492 -23.50 24.07 6.96
N PHE A 493 -22.74 23.38 6.12
CA PHE A 493 -22.47 21.92 6.24
C PHE A 493 -23.73 21.03 6.30
N LYS A 494 -24.91 21.55 5.91
CA LYS A 494 -26.18 20.82 6.01
C LYS A 494 -26.23 19.59 5.10
N ASN A 495 -25.49 19.61 3.99
CA ASN A 495 -25.38 18.52 3.02
C ASN A 495 -24.30 17.50 3.37
N LYS A 496 -23.75 17.52 4.59
CA LYS A 496 -22.74 16.56 5.02
C LYS A 496 -23.41 15.36 5.69
N ILE A 497 -23.11 14.16 5.19
CA ILE A 497 -23.41 12.89 5.85
C ILE A 497 -22.11 12.23 6.28
N THR A 498 -22.16 11.43 7.34
CA THR A 498 -20.96 10.80 7.88
C THR A 498 -21.21 9.39 8.37
N THR A 499 -20.17 8.56 8.33
CA THR A 499 -20.15 7.19 8.86
C THR A 499 -18.84 6.96 9.61
N PRO A 500 -18.84 6.23 10.74
CA PRO A 500 -17.62 5.76 11.35
C PRO A 500 -16.94 4.74 10.41
N GLU A 501 -15.62 4.70 10.44
CA GLU A 501 -14.87 3.75 9.62
C GLU A 501 -14.76 2.35 10.25
N ILE A 502 -14.55 1.37 9.38
CA ILE A 502 -14.75 -0.05 9.68
C ILE A 502 -13.60 -0.61 10.53
N TRP A 503 -12.34 -0.20 10.30
CA TRP A 503 -11.20 -0.77 11.04
C TRP A 503 -11.26 -0.39 12.51
N HIS A 504 -11.44 0.90 12.84
CA HIS A 504 -11.57 1.34 14.23
C HIS A 504 -12.80 0.76 14.94
N THR A 505 -13.90 0.52 14.22
CA THR A 505 -15.05 -0.20 14.78
C THR A 505 -14.68 -1.63 15.16
N GLY A 506 -14.00 -2.36 14.27
CA GLY A 506 -13.52 -3.71 14.54
C GLY A 506 -12.43 -3.78 15.62
N ALA A 507 -11.58 -2.77 15.72
CA ALA A 507 -10.55 -2.65 16.77
C ALA A 507 -11.17 -2.36 18.14
N THR A 508 -12.20 -1.52 18.19
CA THR A 508 -12.95 -1.26 19.42
C THR A 508 -13.64 -2.52 19.92
N GLU A 509 -14.21 -3.31 19.00
CA GLU A 509 -14.82 -4.58 19.40
C GLU A 509 -13.78 -5.63 19.85
N LEU A 510 -12.62 -5.70 19.19
CA LEU A 510 -11.51 -6.53 19.64
C LEU A 510 -11.10 -6.18 21.09
N ASN A 511 -10.99 -4.88 21.40
CA ASN A 511 -10.72 -4.40 22.75
C ASN A 511 -11.83 -4.77 23.74
N SER A 512 -13.10 -4.68 23.34
CA SER A 512 -14.22 -5.08 24.19
C SER A 512 -14.19 -6.57 24.53
N THR A 513 -13.95 -7.42 23.52
CA THR A 513 -13.80 -8.87 23.69
C THR A 513 -12.59 -9.17 24.60
N ALA A 514 -11.43 -8.54 24.35
CA ALA A 514 -10.25 -8.71 25.21
C ALA A 514 -10.55 -8.33 26.67
N ALA A 515 -11.11 -7.14 26.91
CA ALA A 515 -11.45 -6.66 28.25
C ALA A 515 -12.42 -7.59 28.98
N ASN A 516 -13.36 -8.23 28.26
CA ASN A 516 -14.34 -9.13 28.84
C ASN A 516 -13.76 -10.51 29.19
N HIS A 517 -12.85 -11.04 28.36
CA HIS A 517 -12.46 -12.46 28.37
C HIS A 517 -11.06 -12.74 28.93
N TYR A 518 -10.16 -11.74 29.05
CA TYR A 518 -8.84 -11.99 29.65
C TYR A 518 -8.92 -12.39 31.13
N GLY A 519 -9.84 -11.81 31.90
CA GLY A 519 -9.95 -12.10 33.34
C GLY A 519 -8.69 -11.72 34.14
N PRO A 520 -8.48 -12.32 35.33
CA PRO A 520 -7.31 -12.08 36.19
C PRO A 520 -5.98 -12.51 35.55
N ALA A 521 -4.87 -11.82 35.85
CA ALA A 521 -3.54 -12.11 35.27
C ALA A 521 -3.03 -13.52 35.59
N THR A 522 -3.29 -13.97 36.82
CA THR A 522 -2.92 -15.31 37.32
C THR A 522 -4.13 -16.25 37.37
N SER A 523 -5.07 -16.10 36.44
CA SER A 523 -6.27 -16.93 36.37
C SER A 523 -5.91 -18.43 36.26
N SER A 524 -6.52 -19.25 37.11
CA SER A 524 -6.49 -20.72 37.00
C SER A 524 -7.56 -21.24 36.04
N ASP A 525 -8.52 -20.41 35.63
CA ASP A 525 -9.63 -20.78 34.78
C ASP A 525 -9.19 -20.97 33.32
N PRO A 526 -9.28 -22.20 32.75
CA PRO A 526 -8.87 -22.48 31.37
C PRO A 526 -9.75 -21.83 30.30
N SER A 527 -10.90 -21.26 30.65
CA SER A 527 -11.72 -20.47 29.72
C SER A 527 -11.28 -19.00 29.62
N SER A 528 -10.43 -18.53 30.54
CA SER A 528 -9.93 -17.15 30.51
C SER A 528 -8.78 -16.99 29.52
N LEU A 529 -8.79 -15.90 28.73
CA LEU A 529 -7.73 -15.68 27.73
C LEU A 529 -6.35 -15.52 28.36
N SER A 530 -6.26 -15.14 29.64
CA SER A 530 -4.98 -15.10 30.36
C SER A 530 -4.39 -16.48 30.56
N LYS A 531 -5.22 -17.44 30.99
CA LYS A 531 -4.77 -18.82 31.17
C LYS A 531 -4.41 -19.44 29.82
N CYS A 532 -5.22 -19.21 28.79
CA CYS A 532 -4.92 -19.65 27.42
C CYS A 532 -3.62 -19.05 26.88
N SER A 533 -3.42 -17.74 27.03
CA SER A 533 -2.17 -17.07 26.62
C SER A 533 -0.96 -17.65 27.34
N ASN A 534 -1.06 -17.90 28.65
CA ASN A 534 0.01 -18.52 29.43
C ASN A 534 0.31 -19.95 28.98
N ILE A 535 -0.71 -20.75 28.64
CA ILE A 535 -0.55 -22.12 28.10
C ILE A 535 0.18 -22.07 26.75
N ALA A 536 -0.22 -21.14 25.88
CA ALA A 536 0.34 -20.96 24.55
C ALA A 536 1.71 -20.23 24.53
N GLY A 537 2.22 -19.78 25.69
CA GLY A 537 3.46 -18.98 25.75
C GLY A 537 3.33 -17.58 25.14
N LEU A 538 2.11 -17.06 24.97
CA LEU A 538 1.83 -15.76 24.38
C LEU A 538 1.75 -14.67 25.46
N LYS A 539 2.29 -13.49 25.15
CA LYS A 539 2.30 -12.35 26.07
C LYS A 539 0.88 -11.78 26.24
N ARG A 540 0.40 -11.75 27.48
CA ARG A 540 -0.82 -11.00 27.83
C ARG A 540 -0.61 -9.49 27.57
N PRO A 541 -1.57 -8.79 26.93
CA PRO A 541 -1.53 -7.34 26.79
C PRO A 541 -1.35 -6.63 28.14
N SER A 542 -0.49 -5.62 28.17
CA SER A 542 -0.26 -4.79 29.38
C SER A 542 -1.54 -4.05 29.79
N ASN A 543 -2.30 -3.56 28.81
CA ASN A 543 -3.61 -2.96 28.99
C ASN A 543 -4.66 -3.75 28.18
N VAL A 544 -5.55 -4.46 28.88
CA VAL A 544 -6.62 -5.24 28.21
C VAL A 544 -7.76 -4.38 27.67
N LYS A 545 -7.80 -3.08 28.00
CA LYS A 545 -8.79 -2.13 27.49
C LYS A 545 -8.32 -1.40 26.22
N SER A 546 -7.01 -1.38 25.97
CA SER A 546 -6.39 -0.84 24.76
C SER A 546 -5.23 -1.75 24.39
N CYS A 547 -5.54 -2.77 23.59
CA CYS A 547 -4.59 -3.80 23.21
C CYS A 547 -3.89 -3.45 21.89
N ASP A 548 -2.65 -3.91 21.71
CA ASP A 548 -1.99 -3.87 20.39
C ASP A 548 -2.79 -4.72 19.39
N TYR A 549 -3.21 -4.13 18.27
CA TYR A 549 -4.20 -4.74 17.37
C TYR A 549 -3.78 -6.12 16.83
N TYR A 550 -2.71 -6.20 16.01
CA TYR A 550 -2.31 -7.45 15.35
C TYR A 550 -1.88 -8.57 16.30
N PRO A 551 -1.06 -8.32 17.34
CA PRO A 551 -0.74 -9.35 18.33
C PRO A 551 -1.99 -9.91 19.01
N THR A 552 -2.97 -9.04 19.30
CA THR A 552 -4.22 -9.44 19.94
C THR A 552 -5.11 -10.24 19.00
N VAL A 553 -5.28 -9.81 17.75
CA VAL A 553 -6.01 -10.58 16.73
C VAL A 553 -5.42 -11.98 16.59
N ARG A 554 -4.09 -12.07 16.46
CA ARG A 554 -3.37 -13.34 16.33
C ARG A 554 -3.64 -14.26 17.52
N ASN A 555 -3.54 -13.74 18.73
CA ASN A 555 -3.76 -14.50 19.96
C ASN A 555 -5.21 -14.99 20.08
N LEU A 556 -6.18 -14.10 19.93
CA LEU A 556 -7.60 -14.47 20.06
C LEU A 556 -8.05 -15.43 18.95
N THR A 557 -7.52 -15.29 17.73
CA THR A 557 -7.77 -16.23 16.62
C THR A 557 -7.24 -17.62 16.91
N LEU A 558 -6.03 -17.73 17.46
CA LEU A 558 -5.47 -19.01 17.91
C LEU A 558 -6.37 -19.66 18.97
N ILE A 559 -6.72 -18.91 20.01
CA ILE A 559 -7.52 -19.42 21.14
C ILE A 559 -8.92 -19.84 20.67
N TRP A 560 -9.56 -19.02 19.84
CA TRP A 560 -10.87 -19.33 19.26
C TRP A 560 -10.81 -20.60 18.40
N THR A 561 -9.79 -20.72 17.55
CA THR A 561 -9.58 -21.92 16.73
C THR A 561 -9.39 -23.16 17.61
N ALA A 562 -8.65 -23.06 18.72
CA ALA A 562 -8.48 -24.14 19.68
C ALA A 562 -9.81 -24.59 20.31
N HIS A 563 -10.67 -23.64 20.70
CA HIS A 563 -11.99 -23.95 21.26
C HIS A 563 -12.89 -24.68 20.25
N VAL A 564 -12.96 -24.16 19.02
CA VAL A 564 -13.74 -24.76 17.92
C VAL A 564 -13.24 -26.18 17.63
N LEU A 565 -11.93 -26.39 17.52
CA LEU A 565 -11.33 -27.69 17.25
C LEU A 565 -11.55 -28.69 18.40
N ASP A 566 -11.55 -28.25 19.67
CA ASP A 566 -11.88 -29.15 20.78
C ASP A 566 -13.36 -29.60 20.75
N CYS A 567 -14.27 -28.72 20.31
CA CYS A 567 -15.68 -29.10 20.08
C CYS A 567 -15.80 -30.16 18.97
N TRP A 568 -15.06 -30.01 17.87
CA TRP A 568 -14.97 -31.04 16.81
C TRP A 568 -14.41 -32.36 17.33
N ARG A 569 -13.36 -32.29 18.16
CA ARG A 569 -12.75 -33.47 18.79
C ARG A 569 -13.77 -34.25 19.62
N ILE A 570 -14.57 -33.54 20.41
CA ILE A 570 -15.64 -34.14 21.23
C ILE A 570 -16.72 -34.77 20.35
N TYR A 571 -17.15 -34.10 19.28
CA TYR A 571 -18.15 -34.63 18.36
C TYR A 571 -17.72 -35.94 17.70
N PHE A 572 -16.47 -36.00 17.19
CA PHE A 572 -15.94 -37.20 16.55
C PHE A 572 -15.44 -38.25 17.55
N GLU A 573 -15.56 -38.00 18.86
CA GLU A 573 -15.12 -38.89 19.94
C GLU A 573 -13.67 -39.36 19.74
N THR A 574 -12.78 -38.43 19.38
CA THR A 574 -11.37 -38.72 19.09
C THR A 574 -10.43 -38.01 20.07
N ASP A 575 -9.19 -38.50 20.15
CA ASP A 575 -8.13 -37.85 20.91
C ASP A 575 -7.27 -36.91 20.06
N ASP A 576 -7.16 -37.19 18.76
CA ASP A 576 -6.35 -36.45 17.79
C ASP A 576 -7.13 -36.36 16.47
N LEU A 577 -7.57 -35.14 16.12
CA LEU A 577 -8.30 -34.87 14.88
C LEU A 577 -7.45 -35.13 13.63
N LEU A 578 -6.15 -34.85 13.67
CA LEU A 578 -5.26 -35.06 12.52
C LEU A 578 -5.07 -36.55 12.25
N ALA A 579 -4.86 -37.34 13.30
CA ALA A 579 -4.78 -38.80 13.18
C ALA A 579 -6.12 -39.39 12.70
N TYR A 580 -7.24 -38.87 13.20
CA TYR A 580 -8.59 -39.29 12.81
C TYR A 580 -8.85 -39.08 11.31
N PHE A 581 -8.64 -37.88 10.77
CA PHE A 581 -8.89 -37.61 9.36
C PHE A 581 -7.88 -38.32 8.44
N ARG A 582 -6.63 -38.49 8.87
CA ARG A 582 -5.65 -39.30 8.13
C ARG A 582 -6.09 -40.76 8.00
N ASP A 583 -6.63 -41.34 9.08
CA ASP A 583 -7.19 -42.70 9.06
C ASP A 583 -8.41 -42.79 8.13
N LEU A 584 -9.34 -41.83 8.19
CA LEU A 584 -10.48 -41.76 7.26
C LEU A 584 -10.06 -41.58 5.80
N ALA A 585 -9.03 -40.77 5.53
CA ALA A 585 -8.45 -40.57 4.21
C ALA A 585 -7.88 -41.90 3.67
N SER A 586 -7.12 -42.63 4.50
CA SER A 586 -6.58 -43.95 4.13
C SER A 586 -7.69 -44.96 3.80
N LYS A 587 -8.86 -44.82 4.43
CA LYS A 587 -10.05 -45.65 4.22
C LYS A 587 -10.97 -45.13 3.13
N LYS A 588 -10.67 -43.99 2.49
CA LYS A 588 -11.54 -43.27 1.52
C LYS A 588 -12.95 -43.01 2.07
N LYS A 589 -13.03 -42.61 3.34
CA LYS A 589 -14.27 -42.29 4.07
C LYS A 589 -14.25 -40.88 4.66
N LEU A 590 -13.53 -39.96 4.01
CA LEU A 590 -13.57 -38.55 4.42
C LEU A 590 -15.00 -38.02 4.25
N PRO A 591 -15.51 -37.25 5.23
CA PRO A 591 -16.82 -36.63 5.12
C PRO A 591 -16.81 -35.59 4.00
N GLY A 592 -17.97 -35.40 3.37
CA GLY A 592 -18.15 -34.35 2.36
C GLY A 592 -18.29 -32.96 3.01
N PHE A 593 -18.13 -31.90 2.21
CA PHE A 593 -18.29 -30.53 2.70
C PHE A 593 -19.68 -30.27 3.31
N SER A 594 -20.77 -30.70 2.67
CA SER A 594 -22.12 -30.52 3.21
C SER A 594 -22.38 -31.29 4.51
N GLU A 595 -21.71 -32.42 4.71
CA GLU A 595 -21.79 -33.20 5.94
C GLU A 595 -21.09 -32.44 7.09
N LEU A 596 -19.87 -31.96 6.86
CA LEU A 596 -19.15 -31.13 7.83
C LEU A 596 -19.93 -29.86 8.16
N LEU A 597 -20.49 -29.17 7.17
CA LEU A 597 -21.30 -27.97 7.42
C LEU A 597 -22.54 -28.28 8.28
N GLY A 598 -23.21 -29.40 8.03
CA GLY A 598 -24.34 -29.85 8.85
C GLY A 598 -23.95 -30.10 10.32
N ILE A 599 -22.80 -30.74 10.54
CA ILE A 599 -22.25 -30.95 11.88
C ILE A 599 -21.90 -29.61 12.54
N ALA A 600 -21.28 -28.69 11.79
CA ALA A 600 -20.92 -27.38 12.30
C ALA A 600 -22.15 -26.59 12.77
N CYS A 601 -23.30 -26.72 12.10
CA CYS A 601 -24.55 -26.11 12.55
C CYS A 601 -24.96 -26.64 13.94
N GLU A 602 -24.93 -27.96 14.14
CA GLU A 602 -25.22 -28.56 15.45
C GLU A 602 -24.24 -28.09 16.54
N LEU A 603 -22.95 -27.97 16.19
CA LEU A 603 -21.93 -27.51 17.13
C LEU A 603 -22.09 -26.05 17.52
N VAL A 604 -22.40 -25.17 16.57
CA VAL A 604 -22.65 -23.75 16.85
C VAL A 604 -23.90 -23.59 17.71
N ASP A 605 -24.97 -24.33 17.45
CA ASP A 605 -26.17 -24.30 18.29
C ASP A 605 -25.89 -24.79 19.72
N ARG A 606 -25.04 -25.82 19.86
CA ARG A 606 -24.66 -26.42 21.15
C ARG A 606 -23.65 -25.59 21.97
N TYR A 607 -22.75 -24.86 21.32
CA TYR A 607 -21.60 -24.22 22.00
C TYR A 607 -21.45 -22.71 21.76
N ALA A 608 -22.09 -22.12 20.76
CA ALA A 608 -21.89 -20.71 20.39
C ALA A 608 -23.21 -19.99 20.09
N SER A 609 -24.29 -20.40 20.76
CA SER A 609 -25.62 -19.79 20.68
C SER A 609 -26.03 -19.11 22.00
N GLN A 610 -26.96 -18.15 21.92
CA GLN A 610 -27.53 -17.56 23.14
C GLN A 610 -28.24 -18.60 24.01
N SER A 611 -28.82 -19.64 23.38
CA SER A 611 -29.42 -20.77 24.08
C SER A 611 -28.39 -21.60 24.84
N ALA A 612 -27.24 -21.92 24.23
CA ALA A 612 -26.15 -22.64 24.89
C ALA A 612 -25.67 -21.93 26.17
N ILE A 613 -25.39 -20.62 26.05
CA ILE A 613 -24.93 -19.77 27.16
C ILE A 613 -25.92 -19.76 28.34
N GLN A 614 -27.23 -19.85 28.04
CA GLN A 614 -28.28 -19.90 29.05
C GLN A 614 -28.36 -21.29 29.69
N ILE A 615 -28.45 -22.34 28.88
CA ILE A 615 -28.59 -23.74 29.32
C ILE A 615 -27.49 -24.13 30.33
N THR A 616 -26.28 -23.64 30.12
CA THR A 616 -25.10 -23.93 30.96
C THR A 616 -25.14 -23.29 32.35
N LEU A 617 -26.09 -22.40 32.66
CA LEU A 617 -26.21 -21.74 33.97
C LEU A 617 -26.83 -22.61 35.07
N SER A 618 -27.48 -23.73 34.73
CA SER A 618 -28.02 -24.65 35.73
C SER A 618 -28.09 -26.09 35.22
N ALA A 619 -27.90 -27.04 36.12
CA ALA A 619 -28.04 -28.46 35.80
C ALA A 619 -29.45 -28.82 35.31
N SER A 620 -30.50 -28.15 35.82
CA SER A 620 -31.88 -28.36 35.37
C SER A 620 -32.09 -27.92 33.93
N GLU A 621 -31.62 -26.71 33.56
CA GLU A 621 -31.76 -26.22 32.18
C GLU A 621 -30.95 -27.09 31.20
N SER A 622 -29.76 -27.56 31.60
CA SER A 622 -28.99 -28.56 30.84
C SER A 622 -29.75 -29.87 30.62
N LEU A 623 -30.35 -30.43 31.68
CA LEU A 623 -31.11 -31.68 31.61
C LEU A 623 -32.44 -31.56 30.85
N ASP A 624 -33.05 -30.38 30.82
CA ASP A 624 -34.31 -30.12 30.12
C ASP A 624 -34.10 -29.76 28.63
N SER A 625 -32.87 -29.42 28.23
CA SER A 625 -32.52 -29.09 26.84
C SER A 625 -32.65 -30.30 25.88
N SER A 626 -32.89 -30.02 24.60
CA SER A 626 -32.92 -31.04 23.55
C SER A 626 -31.58 -31.75 23.45
N ARG A 627 -31.59 -33.02 23.04
CA ARG A 627 -30.36 -33.82 22.92
C ARG A 627 -29.32 -33.19 21.99
N GLU A 628 -29.78 -32.49 20.96
CA GLU A 628 -28.93 -31.81 19.98
C GLU A 628 -28.21 -30.60 20.58
N ASN A 629 -28.88 -29.85 21.48
CA ASN A 629 -28.34 -28.66 22.13
C ASN A 629 -27.63 -28.95 23.46
N ARG A 630 -27.72 -30.18 23.96
CA ARG A 630 -27.11 -30.58 25.24
C ARG A 630 -25.62 -30.84 25.06
N VAL A 631 -24.80 -30.14 25.84
CA VAL A 631 -23.37 -30.41 25.96
C VAL A 631 -23.15 -31.75 26.69
N PRO A 632 -22.26 -32.64 26.22
CA PRO A 632 -21.97 -33.89 26.91
C PRO A 632 -21.43 -33.67 28.33
N GLU A 633 -21.80 -34.56 29.25
CA GLU A 633 -21.33 -34.52 30.65
C GLU A 633 -19.85 -34.90 30.75
N GLY A 634 -19.11 -34.14 31.56
CA GLY A 634 -17.73 -34.43 31.92
C GLY A 634 -17.62 -35.25 33.21
N SER A 635 -16.40 -35.36 33.71
CA SER A 635 -16.16 -35.95 35.03
C SER A 635 -16.76 -35.09 36.15
N GLU A 636 -17.08 -35.71 37.30
CA GLU A 636 -17.59 -34.98 38.47
C GLU A 636 -16.62 -33.83 38.86
N TRP A 637 -17.16 -32.62 39.06
CA TRP A 637 -16.35 -31.47 39.48
C TRP A 637 -16.05 -31.55 40.97
N VAL A 638 -14.76 -31.55 41.31
CA VAL A 638 -14.27 -31.40 42.68
C VAL A 638 -13.51 -30.09 42.76
N ALA A 639 -14.00 -29.16 43.58
CA ALA A 639 -13.33 -27.88 43.78
C ALA A 639 -11.89 -28.09 44.29
N PRO A 640 -10.89 -27.38 43.73
CA PRO A 640 -9.52 -27.46 44.23
C PRO A 640 -9.48 -27.11 45.72
N LEU A 641 -8.88 -27.98 46.55
CA LEU A 641 -8.65 -27.69 47.97
C LEU A 641 -7.85 -26.38 48.06
N HIS A 642 -8.41 -25.36 48.70
CA HIS A 642 -7.71 -24.10 48.95
C HIS A 642 -6.35 -24.38 49.59
N ALA A 643 -5.26 -24.18 48.84
CA ALA A 643 -3.97 -23.94 49.47
C ALA A 643 -4.12 -22.68 50.31
N ASN A 644 -3.77 -22.78 51.60
CA ASN A 644 -3.83 -21.67 52.55
C ASN A 644 -3.26 -20.38 51.93
N PRO A 645 -3.80 -19.19 52.28
CA PRO A 645 -3.21 -17.94 51.85
C PRO A 645 -1.73 -17.92 52.24
N PRO A 646 -0.82 -17.40 51.40
CA PRO A 646 0.59 -17.34 51.75
C PRO A 646 0.71 -16.52 53.03
N VAL A 647 1.20 -17.17 54.07
CA VAL A 647 1.63 -16.51 55.30
C VAL A 647 2.65 -15.45 54.89
N ASN A 648 2.41 -14.21 55.30
CA ASN A 648 3.41 -13.15 55.30
C ASN A 648 4.64 -13.64 56.07
N VAL A 649 5.63 -14.20 55.36
CA VAL A 649 6.99 -14.35 55.89
C VAL A 649 7.80 -13.20 55.31
N ARG A 650 8.02 -12.21 56.17
CA ARG A 650 9.16 -11.29 56.05
C ARG A 650 10.41 -12.09 56.38
N GLU A 651 11.40 -12.05 55.48
CA GLU A 651 12.82 -12.40 55.65
C GLU A 651 13.44 -12.00 54.30
N GLU A 652 14.06 -10.84 54.10
CA GLU A 652 15.35 -10.33 54.61
C GLU A 652 16.51 -11.36 54.61
N GLU A 653 17.55 -10.97 53.84
CA GLU A 653 18.97 -11.39 53.82
C GLU A 653 19.46 -12.47 52.82
N ASP A 654 20.07 -11.92 51.74
CA ASP A 654 21.46 -12.11 51.26
C ASP A 654 22.00 -13.49 50.81
N ILE A 655 22.63 -13.52 49.62
CA ILE A 655 24.09 -13.70 49.41
C ILE A 655 24.45 -13.72 47.89
N LEU A 656 25.14 -12.65 47.47
CA LEU A 656 26.37 -12.53 46.63
C LEU A 656 26.54 -13.18 45.23
N GLY A 657 26.96 -12.31 44.28
CA GLY A 657 27.95 -12.61 43.23
C GLY A 657 27.78 -11.83 41.90
N LEU A 658 28.12 -10.53 41.84
CA LEU A 658 29.27 -9.95 41.10
C LEU A 658 29.18 -10.11 39.55
N VAL A 659 29.22 -9.09 38.68
CA VAL A 659 29.99 -7.83 38.64
C VAL A 659 29.30 -6.81 37.71
N ASP A 660 29.07 -5.58 38.19
CA ASP A 660 28.88 -4.37 37.36
C ASP A 660 30.23 -3.63 37.24
N ILE A 661 30.45 -2.94 36.10
CA ILE A 661 31.55 -2.00 35.90
C ILE A 661 31.00 -0.56 36.06
N GLU A 662 31.58 0.16 37.02
CA GLU A 662 31.42 1.55 37.51
C GLU A 662 31.50 2.66 36.43
N GLU A 663 30.53 3.59 36.28
CA GLU A 663 30.23 4.91 36.95
C GLU A 663 30.81 6.16 36.21
N PRO A 664 30.46 7.46 36.49
CA PRO A 664 29.43 8.06 37.39
C PRO A 664 28.68 9.36 36.89
N ASN A 665 27.74 9.82 37.73
CA ASN A 665 27.32 11.22 38.05
C ASN A 665 26.05 11.85 37.43
N THR A 666 24.95 11.87 38.20
CA THR A 666 24.14 13.10 38.50
C THR A 666 23.15 12.87 39.66
N PRO A 667 22.78 13.91 40.45
CA PRO A 667 22.20 13.77 41.79
C PRO A 667 20.68 13.49 41.80
N ARG A 668 20.26 12.58 42.69
CA ARG A 668 18.86 12.22 42.97
C ARG A 668 18.14 13.27 43.82
N ASN A 669 16.98 13.75 43.35
CA ASN A 669 15.92 14.35 44.17
C ASN A 669 15.06 13.23 44.82
N PRO A 670 14.39 13.50 45.97
CA PRO A 670 13.76 12.47 46.79
C PRO A 670 12.53 11.83 46.11
N PRO A 671 12.21 10.55 46.38
CA PRO A 671 11.05 9.90 45.79
C PRO A 671 9.76 10.48 46.38
N ILE A 672 8.89 10.97 45.50
CA ILE A 672 7.47 11.19 45.81
C ILE A 672 6.84 9.80 46.00
N PRO A 673 6.02 9.56 47.05
CA PRO A 673 5.44 8.24 47.28
C PRO A 673 4.45 7.92 46.17
N LEU A 674 4.74 6.89 45.38
CA LEU A 674 3.78 6.23 44.51
C LEU A 674 2.62 5.73 45.39
N LYS A 675 1.44 6.32 45.23
CA LYS A 675 0.19 5.70 45.65
C LYS A 675 0.07 4.39 44.86
N ALA A 676 0.20 3.27 45.56
CA ALA A 676 -0.12 1.96 45.02
C ALA A 676 -1.57 1.98 44.53
N SER A 677 -1.77 1.76 43.23
CA SER A 677 -3.12 1.51 42.70
C SER A 677 -3.60 0.17 43.23
N GLN A 678 -4.53 0.22 44.18
CA GLN A 678 -5.34 -0.92 44.57
C GLN A 678 -6.32 -1.21 43.44
N ASN A 679 -5.99 -2.13 42.52
CA ASN A 679 -6.96 -2.72 41.60
C ASN A 679 -6.51 -4.12 41.17
N SER A 680 -6.42 -5.05 42.11
CA SER A 680 -6.47 -6.48 41.78
C SER A 680 -7.91 -6.84 41.36
N PRO A 681 -8.14 -7.49 40.21
CA PRO A 681 -9.48 -7.93 39.80
C PRO A 681 -10.11 -8.80 40.90
N LYS A 682 -11.32 -8.47 41.33
CA LYS A 682 -12.09 -9.32 42.25
C LYS A 682 -12.38 -10.65 41.55
N VAL A 683 -11.97 -11.75 42.17
CA VAL A 683 -12.34 -13.12 41.77
C VAL A 683 -13.87 -13.22 41.84
N HIS A 684 -14.50 -13.78 40.80
CA HIS A 684 -15.95 -13.98 40.78
C HIS A 684 -16.37 -15.09 41.75
N GLU A 685 -17.37 -14.82 42.59
CA GLU A 685 -17.95 -15.82 43.48
C GLU A 685 -19.39 -16.11 43.05
N GLU A 686 -19.69 -17.39 42.89
CA GLU A 686 -21.04 -17.85 42.54
C GLU A 686 -22.00 -17.72 43.72
N LYS A 687 -23.30 -17.66 43.42
CA LYS A 687 -24.34 -17.75 44.45
C LYS A 687 -24.29 -19.13 45.13
N PRO A 688 -24.61 -19.23 46.43
CA PRO A 688 -24.72 -20.52 47.11
C PRO A 688 -25.70 -21.45 46.37
N GLY A 689 -25.30 -22.70 46.14
CA GLY A 689 -26.11 -23.69 45.41
C GLY A 689 -26.06 -23.57 43.89
N PHE A 690 -25.05 -22.90 43.32
CA PHE A 690 -24.80 -22.90 41.89
C PHE A 690 -24.57 -24.32 41.36
N THR A 691 -25.37 -24.74 40.38
CA THR A 691 -25.32 -26.06 39.73
C THR A 691 -24.93 -25.98 38.26
N GLY A 692 -24.68 -24.79 37.72
CA GLY A 692 -24.21 -24.60 36.35
C GLY A 692 -22.71 -24.82 36.20
N ASP A 693 -22.19 -24.46 35.03
CA ASP A 693 -20.77 -24.54 34.71
C ASP A 693 -20.24 -23.20 34.17
N ARG A 694 -19.52 -22.45 35.00
CA ARG A 694 -19.01 -21.12 34.63
C ARG A 694 -17.91 -21.19 33.57
N VAL A 695 -17.06 -22.21 33.62
CA VAL A 695 -15.91 -22.37 32.71
C VAL A 695 -16.42 -22.65 31.30
N LEU A 696 -17.35 -23.61 31.16
CA LEU A 696 -18.00 -23.91 29.88
C LEU A 696 -18.71 -22.65 29.35
N ARG A 697 -19.51 -22.00 30.19
CA ARG A 697 -20.24 -20.78 29.79
C ARG A 697 -19.32 -19.66 29.31
N ASN A 698 -18.19 -19.43 29.97
CA ASN A 698 -17.23 -18.41 29.53
C ASN A 698 -16.69 -18.74 28.13
N SER A 699 -16.37 -20.01 27.88
CA SER A 699 -15.91 -20.46 26.55
C SER A 699 -16.99 -20.30 25.48
N GLU A 700 -18.26 -20.56 25.80
CA GLU A 700 -19.40 -20.39 24.87
C GLU A 700 -19.60 -18.91 24.48
N ILE A 701 -19.53 -18.01 25.46
CA ILE A 701 -19.60 -16.56 25.21
C ILE A 701 -18.43 -16.14 24.32
N PHE A 702 -17.21 -16.60 24.60
CA PHE A 702 -16.03 -16.25 23.80
C PHE A 702 -16.13 -16.77 22.36
N MET A 703 -16.53 -18.04 22.18
CA MET A 703 -16.70 -18.65 20.85
C MET A 703 -17.72 -17.90 19.99
N GLN A 704 -18.82 -17.45 20.59
CA GLN A 704 -19.82 -16.63 19.89
C GLN A 704 -19.29 -15.22 19.61
N ASP A 705 -18.83 -14.53 20.65
CA ASP A 705 -18.39 -13.13 20.57
C ASP A 705 -17.29 -12.93 19.52
N PHE A 706 -16.26 -13.79 19.58
CA PHE A 706 -15.13 -13.72 18.67
C PHE A 706 -15.42 -14.43 17.33
N GLY A 707 -16.37 -15.37 17.28
CA GLY A 707 -16.85 -15.94 16.02
C GLY A 707 -17.49 -14.89 15.11
N TRP A 708 -18.25 -13.94 15.68
CA TRP A 708 -18.73 -12.78 14.93
C TRP A 708 -17.58 -11.89 14.43
N TRP A 709 -16.55 -11.69 15.25
CA TRP A 709 -15.36 -10.93 14.85
C TRP A 709 -14.59 -11.62 13.71
N ILE A 710 -14.46 -12.95 13.75
CA ILE A 710 -13.86 -13.75 12.67
C ILE A 710 -14.63 -13.59 11.36
N GLU A 711 -15.97 -13.61 11.41
CA GLU A 711 -16.80 -13.37 10.22
C GLU A 711 -16.58 -11.97 9.66
N PHE A 712 -16.58 -10.94 10.52
CA PHE A 712 -16.30 -9.56 10.12
C PHE A 712 -14.92 -9.44 9.46
N ALA A 713 -13.87 -9.96 10.09
CA ALA A 713 -12.50 -9.89 9.61
C ALA A 713 -12.29 -10.61 8.28
N PHE A 714 -13.09 -11.66 8.00
CA PHE A 714 -13.06 -12.38 6.73
C PHE A 714 -13.91 -11.71 5.65
N ALA A 715 -15.06 -11.13 6.00
CA ALA A 715 -15.97 -10.49 5.05
C ALA A 715 -15.39 -9.19 4.45
N VAL A 716 -14.57 -8.45 5.22
CA VAL A 716 -13.89 -7.24 4.77
C VAL A 716 -13.01 -7.49 3.53
N PRO A 717 -11.97 -8.34 3.55
CA PRO A 717 -11.12 -8.60 2.39
C PRO A 717 -11.84 -9.31 1.24
N GLU A 718 -12.90 -10.07 1.51
CA GLU A 718 -13.78 -10.65 0.48
C GLU A 718 -14.64 -9.60 -0.25
N GLY A 719 -14.70 -8.38 0.27
CA GLY A 719 -15.49 -7.28 -0.28
C GLY A 719 -16.99 -7.56 -0.18
N ASP A 720 -17.47 -8.12 0.93
CA ASP A 720 -18.89 -8.29 1.20
C ASP A 720 -19.34 -7.36 2.34
N ILE A 721 -19.62 -6.11 2.00
CA ILE A 721 -20.07 -5.11 2.97
C ILE A 721 -21.40 -5.49 3.63
N GLY A 722 -22.21 -6.31 2.96
CA GLY A 722 -23.47 -6.79 3.51
C GLY A 722 -23.24 -7.68 4.73
N ARG A 723 -22.32 -8.65 4.62
CA ARG A 723 -21.92 -9.50 5.76
C ARG A 723 -21.27 -8.70 6.88
N VAL A 724 -20.40 -7.73 6.53
CA VAL A 724 -19.80 -6.80 7.51
C VAL A 724 -20.88 -6.04 8.27
N TRP A 725 -21.88 -5.51 7.57
CA TRP A 725 -22.97 -4.74 8.16
C TRP A 725 -23.87 -5.59 9.07
N GLU A 726 -24.17 -6.83 8.69
CA GLU A 726 -24.93 -7.75 9.57
C GLU A 726 -24.22 -8.01 10.91
N ILE A 727 -22.88 -8.13 10.90
CA ILE A 727 -22.11 -8.25 12.15
C ILE A 727 -22.13 -6.93 12.94
N MET A 728 -22.00 -5.78 12.28
CA MET A 728 -22.06 -4.48 12.96
C MET A 728 -23.42 -4.23 13.64
N LYS A 729 -24.53 -4.73 13.08
CA LYS A 729 -25.85 -4.69 13.76
C LYS A 729 -25.82 -5.45 15.10
N ILE A 730 -25.19 -6.63 15.15
CA ILE A 730 -24.99 -7.38 16.42
C ILE A 730 -24.15 -6.56 17.40
N TRP A 731 -23.13 -5.85 16.91
CA TRP A 731 -22.25 -5.05 17.74
C TRP A 731 -22.94 -3.84 18.38
N ILE A 732 -24.07 -3.35 17.85
CA ILE A 732 -24.90 -2.35 18.54
C ILE A 732 -25.29 -2.88 19.94
N PHE A 733 -25.76 -4.13 20.01
CA PHE A 733 -26.11 -4.78 21.27
C PHE A 733 -24.87 -5.03 22.13
N LYS A 734 -23.77 -5.54 21.57
CA LYS A 734 -22.55 -5.77 22.35
C LYS A 734 -22.01 -4.48 22.98
N PHE A 735 -21.95 -3.41 22.19
CA PHE A 735 -21.48 -2.12 22.66
C PHE A 735 -22.39 -1.52 23.74
N ALA A 736 -23.71 -1.59 23.58
CA ALA A 736 -24.68 -1.22 24.63
C ALA A 736 -24.44 -1.99 25.93
N GLY A 737 -24.09 -3.26 25.79
CA GLY A 737 -23.72 -4.15 26.87
C GLY A 737 -22.27 -4.08 27.31
N SER A 738 -21.44 -3.14 26.85
CA SER A 738 -20.02 -3.00 27.21
C SER A 738 -19.72 -1.62 27.85
N SER A 739 -18.45 -1.23 27.94
CA SER A 739 -18.02 0.14 28.26
C SER A 739 -17.98 1.08 27.05
N HIS A 740 -18.11 0.58 25.82
CA HIS A 740 -17.95 1.37 24.58
C HIS A 740 -19.28 1.97 24.10
N GLN A 741 -19.89 2.81 24.95
CA GLN A 741 -21.21 3.40 24.68
C GLN A 741 -21.21 4.37 23.49
N ASN A 742 -20.06 5.00 23.20
CA ASN A 742 -19.90 5.87 22.03
C ASN A 742 -20.14 5.10 20.72
N TYR A 743 -19.50 3.94 20.56
CA TYR A 743 -19.67 3.12 19.35
C TYR A 743 -21.06 2.49 19.25
N MET A 744 -21.75 2.24 20.38
CA MET A 744 -23.18 1.91 20.35
C MET A 744 -23.99 3.02 19.68
N ALA A 745 -23.79 4.27 20.12
CA ALA A 745 -24.50 5.41 19.55
C ALA A 745 -24.12 5.65 18.08
N TYR A 746 -22.85 5.46 17.70
CA TYR A 746 -22.39 5.62 16.32
C TYR A 746 -23.05 4.60 15.39
N LEU A 747 -23.08 3.33 15.78
CA LEU A 747 -23.71 2.29 14.97
C LEU A 747 -25.24 2.42 14.91
N LEU A 748 -25.90 2.88 15.99
CA LEU A 748 -27.32 3.23 15.96
C LEU A 748 -27.61 4.39 15.00
N GLU A 749 -26.75 5.42 14.98
CA GLU A 749 -26.90 6.55 14.07
C GLU A 749 -26.79 6.11 12.61
N VAL A 750 -25.80 5.27 12.28
CA VAL A 750 -25.68 4.69 10.93
C VAL A 750 -26.86 3.78 10.59
N TYR A 751 -27.31 2.95 11.53
CA TYR A 751 -28.46 2.08 11.33
C TYR A 751 -29.70 2.90 10.98
N CYS A 752 -30.00 3.93 11.77
CA CYS A 752 -31.14 4.79 11.51
C CYS A 752 -31.01 5.55 10.19
N MET A 753 -29.80 6.06 9.88
CA MET A 753 -29.51 6.73 8.61
C MET A 753 -29.78 5.79 7.42
N LEU A 754 -29.22 4.58 7.42
CA LEU A 754 -29.38 3.63 6.32
C LEU A 754 -30.81 3.08 6.21
N ARG A 755 -31.50 2.86 7.35
CA ARG A 755 -32.82 2.20 7.38
C ARG A 755 -33.97 3.14 7.09
N TYR A 756 -33.94 4.37 7.63
CA TYR A 756 -35.06 5.30 7.61
C TYR A 756 -34.79 6.53 6.74
N GLU A 757 -33.58 7.07 6.75
CA GLU A 757 -33.29 8.40 6.19
C GLU A 757 -32.69 8.34 4.78
N ALA A 758 -31.96 7.29 4.46
CA ALA A 758 -31.39 7.07 3.14
C ALA A 758 -32.45 6.61 2.14
N SER A 759 -32.39 7.12 0.92
CA SER A 759 -33.07 6.46 -0.21
C SER A 759 -32.41 5.09 -0.46
N ARG A 760 -33.10 4.19 -1.17
CA ARG A 760 -32.50 2.89 -1.55
C ARG A 760 -31.20 3.08 -2.32
N ASP A 761 -31.16 4.09 -3.17
CA ASP A 761 -30.01 4.41 -4.01
C ASP A 761 -28.86 5.03 -3.19
N LEU A 762 -29.15 5.89 -2.22
CA LEU A 762 -28.15 6.41 -1.27
C LEU A 762 -27.56 5.29 -0.42
N ASN A 763 -28.40 4.42 0.13
CA ASN A 763 -27.98 3.28 0.93
C ASN A 763 -27.04 2.37 0.12
N ASN A 764 -27.46 1.97 -1.10
CA ASN A 764 -26.61 1.20 -1.99
C ASN A 764 -25.31 1.93 -2.36
N GLY A 765 -25.36 3.25 -2.60
CA GLY A 765 -24.20 4.07 -2.89
C GLY A 765 -23.18 4.10 -1.75
N ILE A 766 -23.64 4.19 -0.51
CA ILE A 766 -22.79 4.12 0.70
C ILE A 766 -22.19 2.72 0.83
N LEU A 767 -23.03 1.66 0.80
CA LEU A 767 -22.57 0.29 0.95
C LEU A 767 -21.55 -0.08 -0.13
N ASN A 768 -21.82 0.26 -1.39
CA ASN A 768 -20.90 0.01 -2.52
C ASN A 768 -19.53 0.65 -2.34
N ASN A 769 -19.36 1.67 -1.48
CA ASN A 769 -18.13 2.48 -1.41
C ASN A 769 -17.52 2.58 -0.01
N TRP A 770 -18.05 1.84 0.98
CA TRP A 770 -17.54 1.87 2.34
C TRP A 770 -16.17 1.17 2.49
N LEU A 771 -15.88 0.16 1.64
CA LEU A 771 -14.55 -0.46 1.53
C LEU A 771 -13.82 0.00 0.26
N LEU A 772 -12.48 -0.04 0.32
CA LEU A 772 -11.58 0.33 -0.77
C LEU A 772 -10.88 -0.91 -1.34
N ASN A 773 -10.56 -0.88 -2.63
CA ASN A 773 -9.64 -1.83 -3.24
C ASN A 773 -8.68 -1.09 -4.18
N ILE A 774 -7.52 -0.71 -3.67
CA ILE A 774 -6.51 0.03 -4.44
C ILE A 774 -5.75 -0.83 -5.46
N LYS A 775 -5.85 -2.16 -5.36
CA LYS A 775 -5.16 -3.10 -6.26
C LYS A 775 -6.05 -3.52 -7.43
N GLY A 776 -7.37 -3.56 -7.24
CA GLY A 776 -8.32 -4.17 -8.16
C GLY A 776 -8.30 -5.70 -8.12
N GLU A 777 -7.68 -6.29 -7.10
CA GLU A 777 -7.51 -7.74 -6.96
C GLU A 777 -8.54 -8.32 -5.99
N LEU A 778 -9.00 -9.55 -6.25
CA LEU A 778 -9.88 -10.28 -5.35
C LEU A 778 -9.17 -10.52 -4.00
N GLY A 779 -9.91 -10.45 -2.89
CA GLY A 779 -9.34 -10.66 -1.55
C GLY A 779 -8.54 -9.48 -0.99
N CYS A 780 -8.46 -8.35 -1.70
CA CYS A 780 -7.65 -7.17 -1.34
C CYS A 780 -8.49 -5.94 -0.97
N TRP A 781 -9.74 -6.14 -0.52
CA TRP A 781 -10.56 -5.07 0.02
C TRP A 781 -10.10 -4.68 1.42
N LEU A 782 -10.12 -3.39 1.74
CA LEU A 782 -9.74 -2.87 3.06
C LEU A 782 -10.62 -1.70 3.53
N PRO A 783 -10.72 -1.46 4.85
CA PRO A 783 -11.36 -0.27 5.41
C PRO A 783 -10.69 1.03 4.95
N GLY A 784 -11.47 2.12 4.92
CA GLY A 784 -10.98 3.42 4.47
C GLY A 784 -9.99 4.06 5.44
N ASP A 785 -10.29 4.01 6.74
CA ASP A 785 -9.39 4.50 7.80
C ASP A 785 -8.07 3.74 7.85
N LEU A 786 -8.07 2.42 7.67
CA LEU A 786 -6.81 1.66 7.58
C LEU A 786 -5.94 2.13 6.40
N HIS A 787 -6.57 2.46 5.26
CA HIS A 787 -5.86 3.04 4.12
C HIS A 787 -5.30 4.44 4.43
N GLN A 788 -6.06 5.27 5.14
CA GLN A 788 -5.63 6.60 5.56
C GLN A 788 -4.48 6.50 6.58
N GLU A 789 -4.52 5.54 7.51
CA GLU A 789 -3.45 5.27 8.48
C GLU A 789 -2.13 4.90 7.78
N HIS A 790 -2.18 4.13 6.68
CA HIS A 790 -0.99 3.85 5.87
C HIS A 790 -0.34 5.13 5.32
N TYR A 791 -1.14 6.14 4.97
CA TYR A 791 -0.61 7.45 4.58
C TYR A 791 -0.13 8.25 5.78
N ASN A 792 -0.90 8.30 6.86
CA ASN A 792 -0.55 9.05 8.08
C ASN A 792 0.82 8.65 8.61
N LYS A 793 1.08 7.34 8.76
CA LYS A 793 2.38 6.83 9.22
C LYS A 793 3.53 7.37 8.37
N TRP A 794 3.37 7.36 7.05
CA TRP A 794 4.40 7.90 6.14
C TRP A 794 4.56 9.42 6.28
N LEU A 795 3.47 10.15 6.52
CA LEU A 795 3.47 11.61 6.73
C LEU A 795 4.17 11.98 8.05
N GLU A 796 3.85 11.29 9.14
CA GLU A 796 4.43 11.51 10.48
C GLU A 796 5.94 11.24 10.49
N GLU A 797 6.38 10.13 9.89
CA GLU A 797 7.80 9.81 9.70
C GLU A 797 8.57 10.91 8.92
N MET A 798 7.88 11.63 8.03
CA MET A 798 8.49 12.72 7.29
C MET A 798 8.66 14.00 8.13
N VAL A 799 7.69 14.32 9.01
CA VAL A 799 7.67 15.54 9.86
C VAL A 799 8.94 15.67 10.69
N GLN A 800 9.38 14.58 11.31
CA GLN A 800 10.58 14.55 12.16
C GLN A 800 11.83 15.11 11.46
N LYS A 801 11.96 14.90 10.14
CA LYS A 801 13.18 15.25 9.39
C LYS A 801 13.24 16.72 8.97
N HIS A 802 12.11 17.41 8.90
CA HIS A 802 12.05 18.79 8.39
C HIS A 802 11.83 19.86 9.48
N GLY A 803 11.16 19.51 10.59
CA GLY A 803 10.91 20.43 11.70
C GLY A 803 9.77 21.44 11.49
N GLY A 804 8.92 21.24 10.46
CA GLY A 804 7.78 22.08 10.10
C GLY A 804 6.43 21.68 10.71
N GLU A 805 5.37 22.44 10.46
CA GLU A 805 3.97 22.14 10.80
C GLU A 805 3.26 21.38 9.65
N PHE A 806 2.11 20.77 9.93
CA PHE A 806 1.38 19.99 8.92
C PHE A 806 0.76 20.85 7.80
N ASP A 807 0.53 22.14 8.01
CA ASP A 807 0.05 23.10 7.00
C ASP A 807 1.17 23.77 6.21
N ASP A 808 2.44 23.47 6.51
CA ASP A 808 3.57 24.05 5.79
C ASP A 808 3.48 23.74 4.29
N PRO A 809 3.83 24.69 3.40
CA PRO A 809 3.75 24.49 1.95
C PRO A 809 4.49 23.24 1.45
N PHE A 810 5.56 22.85 2.14
CA PHE A 810 6.28 21.63 1.82
C PHE A 810 5.46 20.37 2.11
N TYR A 811 4.83 20.26 3.29
CA TYR A 811 3.95 19.14 3.62
C TYR A 811 2.72 19.13 2.73
N ARG A 812 2.03 20.27 2.72
CA ARG A 812 0.74 20.45 2.08
C ARG A 812 0.78 20.31 0.56
N GLN A 813 1.86 20.75 -0.10
CA GLN A 813 1.94 20.76 -1.57
C GLN A 813 2.90 19.71 -2.16
N THR A 814 4.00 19.39 -1.45
CA THR A 814 5.02 18.48 -1.97
C THR A 814 4.82 17.06 -1.48
N ILE A 815 4.53 16.87 -0.20
CA ILE A 815 4.53 15.56 0.46
C ILE A 815 3.14 14.91 0.37
N SER A 816 2.15 15.47 1.06
CA SER A 816 0.87 14.79 1.30
C SER A 816 0.14 14.38 0.02
N PRO A 817 -0.05 15.26 -0.98
CA PRO A 817 -0.77 14.89 -2.20
C PRO A 817 -0.08 13.83 -3.07
N ASN A 818 1.20 13.55 -2.80
CA ASN A 818 2.03 12.61 -3.56
C ASN A 818 2.32 11.31 -2.79
N VAL A 819 1.85 11.15 -1.54
CA VAL A 819 2.18 10.01 -0.68
C VAL A 819 1.88 8.66 -1.34
N HIS A 820 0.72 8.53 -1.98
CA HIS A 820 0.34 7.34 -2.74
C HIS A 820 1.40 6.94 -3.77
N HIS A 821 1.89 7.93 -4.53
CA HIS A 821 2.87 7.70 -5.58
C HIS A 821 4.28 7.45 -5.06
N PHE A 822 4.62 7.95 -3.86
CA PHE A 822 5.88 7.61 -3.21
C PHE A 822 5.94 6.13 -2.83
N LEU A 823 4.83 5.55 -2.37
CA LEU A 823 4.74 4.11 -2.11
C LEU A 823 4.89 3.31 -3.41
N GLN A 824 4.28 3.79 -4.51
CA GLN A 824 4.29 3.10 -5.81
C GLN A 824 5.66 3.15 -6.50
N ILE A 825 6.29 4.33 -6.60
CA ILE A 825 7.56 4.51 -7.34
C ILE A 825 8.70 3.67 -6.76
N LYS A 826 8.66 3.36 -5.46
CA LYS A 826 9.64 2.46 -4.83
C LYS A 826 9.56 1.05 -5.40
N LYS A 827 8.35 0.50 -5.53
CA LYS A 827 8.07 -0.84 -6.07
C LYS A 827 8.42 -0.92 -7.56
N GLU A 828 8.05 0.10 -8.32
CA GLU A 828 8.35 0.17 -9.75
C GLU A 828 9.84 0.29 -10.02
N MET A 829 10.58 1.05 -9.20
CA MET A 829 12.04 1.12 -9.31
C MET A 829 12.71 -0.22 -9.04
N GLN A 830 12.29 -0.97 -8.02
CA GLN A 830 12.81 -2.32 -7.78
C GLN A 830 12.58 -3.24 -9.01
N THR A 831 11.35 -3.20 -9.54
CA THR A 831 10.95 -3.96 -10.73
C THR A 831 11.80 -3.59 -11.95
N ALA A 832 12.02 -2.29 -12.18
CA ALA A 832 12.77 -1.79 -13.32
C ALA A 832 14.23 -2.26 -13.33
N PHE A 833 14.82 -2.49 -12.15
CA PHE A 833 16.18 -3.03 -12.00
C PHE A 833 16.22 -4.57 -11.94
N GLY A 834 15.09 -5.25 -12.12
CA GLY A 834 15.02 -6.72 -12.14
C GLY A 834 15.16 -7.35 -10.76
N PHE A 835 14.96 -6.59 -9.68
CA PHE A 835 14.89 -7.16 -8.35
C PHE A 835 13.60 -7.97 -8.21
N HIS A 836 13.69 -9.17 -7.66
CA HIS A 836 12.51 -9.88 -7.20
C HIS A 836 11.82 -9.01 -6.15
N HIS A 837 10.49 -8.93 -6.22
CA HIS A 837 9.74 -8.25 -5.18
C HIS A 837 10.06 -8.96 -3.87
N ARG A 838 10.49 -8.20 -2.85
CA ARG A 838 10.54 -8.74 -1.49
C ARG A 838 9.11 -9.18 -1.15
N GLY A 839 8.98 -10.31 -0.48
CA GLY A 839 7.67 -10.77 -0.05
C GLY A 839 7.03 -9.70 0.82
N THR A 840 5.98 -9.04 0.35
CA THR A 840 5.12 -8.15 1.17
C THR A 840 4.17 -8.95 2.06
N THR A 841 4.19 -10.28 1.91
CA THR A 841 3.49 -11.24 2.73
C THR A 841 4.45 -11.71 3.81
N HIS A 842 4.24 -11.22 5.03
CA HIS A 842 4.90 -11.80 6.19
C HIS A 842 4.14 -13.09 6.53
N THR A 843 4.68 -14.24 6.12
CA THR A 843 4.17 -15.53 6.60
C THR A 843 4.52 -15.64 8.07
N SER A 844 3.58 -15.21 8.89
CA SER A 844 3.55 -15.44 10.32
C SER A 844 3.95 -16.88 10.65
N PRO A 845 4.85 -17.12 11.64
CA PRO A 845 5.22 -18.47 12.04
C PRO A 845 3.98 -19.31 12.34
N HIS A 846 3.94 -20.57 11.92
CA HIS A 846 2.79 -21.43 12.17
C HIS A 846 2.69 -21.71 13.67
N LEU A 847 1.51 -21.47 14.26
CA LEU A 847 1.25 -21.65 15.70
C LEU A 847 0.79 -23.08 16.06
N ARG A 848 1.38 -24.11 15.44
CA ARG A 848 0.84 -25.48 15.57
C ARG A 848 1.04 -26.03 16.96
N ASP A 849 2.21 -25.74 17.53
CA ASP A 849 2.60 -26.24 18.84
C ASP A 849 1.78 -25.56 19.93
N GLU A 850 1.58 -24.24 19.82
CA GLU A 850 0.71 -23.47 20.71
C GLU A 850 -0.74 -23.94 20.64
N LEU A 851 -1.24 -24.24 19.43
CA LEU A 851 -2.57 -24.81 19.23
C LEU A 851 -2.70 -26.19 19.89
N ASN A 852 -1.70 -27.06 19.72
CA ASN A 852 -1.68 -28.39 20.34
C ASN A 852 -1.62 -28.32 21.88
N LEU A 853 -0.87 -27.36 22.44
CA LEU A 853 -0.82 -27.11 23.88
C LEU A 853 -2.20 -26.71 24.42
N LEU A 854 -2.90 -25.81 23.72
CA LEU A 854 -4.26 -25.41 24.08
C LEU A 854 -5.25 -26.59 23.98
N LEU A 855 -5.22 -27.35 22.89
CA LEU A 855 -6.09 -28.52 22.71
C LEU A 855 -5.87 -29.59 23.79
N THR A 856 -4.61 -29.84 24.14
CA THR A 856 -4.26 -30.76 25.24
C THR A 856 -4.83 -30.26 26.56
N ALA A 857 -4.64 -28.97 26.87
CA ALA A 857 -5.13 -28.36 28.10
C ALA A 857 -6.67 -28.34 28.17
N PHE A 858 -7.37 -28.09 27.06
CA PHE A 858 -8.83 -28.08 26.99
C PHE A 858 -9.42 -29.48 27.18
N LYS A 859 -8.78 -30.49 26.59
CA LYS A 859 -9.12 -31.90 26.79
C LYS A 859 -8.93 -32.33 28.24
N GLU A 860 -7.75 -32.09 28.82
CA GLU A 860 -7.42 -32.51 30.18
C GLU A 860 -8.30 -31.85 31.25
N GLN A 861 -8.69 -30.59 31.02
CA GLN A 861 -9.55 -29.83 31.93
C GLN A 861 -11.04 -29.95 31.60
N GLU A 862 -11.37 -30.71 30.56
CA GLU A 862 -12.74 -30.94 30.08
C GLU A 862 -13.51 -29.63 29.87
N VAL A 863 -12.89 -28.64 29.23
CA VAL A 863 -13.43 -27.27 29.10
C VAL A 863 -14.81 -27.29 28.43
N HIS A 864 -14.96 -28.06 27.35
CA HIS A 864 -16.18 -28.14 26.54
C HIS A 864 -17.10 -29.32 26.91
N LEU A 865 -16.95 -29.87 28.12
CA LEU A 865 -17.89 -30.82 28.72
C LEU A 865 -18.56 -30.15 29.92
N PHE A 866 -19.85 -30.42 30.12
CA PHE A 866 -20.60 -29.86 31.23
C PHE A 866 -20.18 -30.52 32.55
N ARG A 867 -19.82 -29.71 33.55
CA ARG A 867 -19.47 -30.18 34.90
C ARG A 867 -20.22 -29.34 35.95
N SER A 868 -21.27 -29.93 36.52
CA SER A 868 -22.15 -29.26 37.49
C SER A 868 -21.37 -28.63 38.66
N GLY A 869 -21.59 -27.34 38.90
CA GLY A 869 -20.99 -26.57 39.99
C GLY A 869 -19.59 -26.03 39.70
N ARG A 870 -19.04 -26.21 38.48
CA ARG A 870 -17.69 -25.75 38.14
C ARG A 870 -17.61 -24.23 38.05
N SER A 871 -16.75 -23.61 38.86
CA SER A 871 -16.39 -22.19 38.77
C SER A 871 -14.98 -21.96 39.30
N LEU A 872 -14.17 -21.19 38.54
CA LEU A 872 -12.77 -20.93 38.82
C LEU A 872 -12.45 -19.42 38.93
N GLY A 873 -13.49 -18.60 39.14
CA GLY A 873 -13.32 -17.21 39.51
C GLY A 873 -13.21 -16.21 38.36
N HIS A 874 -13.23 -16.68 37.10
CA HIS A 874 -13.47 -15.82 35.94
C HIS A 874 -14.94 -15.90 35.52
N ALA A 875 -15.54 -14.76 35.17
CA ALA A 875 -16.90 -14.70 34.67
C ALA A 875 -17.03 -13.63 33.58
N ALA A 876 -17.05 -14.08 32.33
CA ALA A 876 -17.34 -13.21 31.20
C ALA A 876 -18.81 -12.76 31.22
N VAL A 877 -19.03 -11.51 30.84
CA VAL A 877 -20.38 -10.96 30.71
C VAL A 877 -20.91 -11.28 29.32
N ASN A 878 -22.13 -11.80 29.21
CA ASN A 878 -22.84 -11.87 27.93
C ASN A 878 -23.25 -10.44 27.56
N GLN A 879 -22.37 -9.74 26.84
CA GLN A 879 -22.53 -8.34 26.49
C GLN A 879 -23.74 -8.15 25.56
N PHE A 880 -23.96 -9.06 24.61
CA PHE A 880 -25.13 -9.02 23.73
C PHE A 880 -26.46 -9.00 24.51
N ALA A 881 -26.71 -10.00 25.37
CA ALA A 881 -27.95 -10.09 26.14
C ALA A 881 -28.07 -8.99 27.21
N ARG A 882 -26.95 -8.49 27.75
CA ARG A 882 -26.95 -7.30 28.62
C ARG A 882 -27.31 -6.05 27.84
N GLY A 883 -26.82 -5.92 26.62
CA GLY A 883 -27.06 -4.78 25.75
C GLY A 883 -28.49 -4.68 25.27
N TYR A 884 -29.07 -5.81 24.84
CA TYR A 884 -30.49 -5.90 24.51
C TYR A 884 -31.36 -5.35 25.65
N ARG A 885 -31.17 -5.86 26.88
CA ARG A 885 -31.90 -5.36 28.06
C ARG A 885 -31.66 -3.88 28.32
N ARG A 886 -30.42 -3.39 28.20
CA ARG A 886 -30.12 -1.97 28.40
C ARG A 886 -30.81 -1.07 27.37
N LEU A 887 -30.89 -1.51 26.11
CA LEU A 887 -31.60 -0.79 25.05
C LEU A 887 -33.09 -0.72 25.34
N GLU A 888 -33.68 -1.86 25.74
CA GLU A 888 -35.08 -1.98 26.19
C GLU A 888 -35.37 -1.13 27.45
N ASP A 889 -34.46 -1.14 28.43
CA ASP A 889 -34.56 -0.41 29.71
C ASP A 889 -34.35 1.12 29.58
N GLY A 890 -34.31 1.66 28.36
CA GLY A 890 -34.35 3.10 28.11
C GLY A 890 -33.14 3.67 27.36
N LYS A 891 -32.03 2.93 27.18
CA LYS A 891 -30.88 3.47 26.43
C LYS A 891 -31.22 3.81 24.98
N LEU A 892 -32.09 3.02 24.33
CA LEU A 892 -32.56 3.35 22.98
C LEU A 892 -33.43 4.60 23.00
N ALA A 893 -34.32 4.75 23.98
CA ALA A 893 -35.16 5.93 24.14
C ALA A 893 -34.31 7.20 24.34
N ASP A 894 -33.29 7.15 25.20
CA ASP A 894 -32.34 8.25 25.42
C ASP A 894 -31.63 8.65 24.11
N PHE A 895 -31.20 7.66 23.32
CA PHE A 895 -30.57 7.89 22.02
C PHE A 895 -31.53 8.56 21.04
N LEU A 896 -32.78 8.09 20.93
CA LEU A 896 -33.78 8.63 20.00
C LEU A 896 -34.18 10.07 20.35
N VAL A 897 -34.29 10.39 21.65
CA VAL A 897 -34.54 11.77 22.11
C VAL A 897 -33.40 12.70 21.68
N ASN A 898 -32.15 12.27 21.85
CA ASN A 898 -30.99 13.09 21.54
C ASN A 898 -30.69 13.22 20.04
N SER A 899 -30.99 12.18 19.24
CA SER A 899 -30.68 12.14 17.80
C SER A 899 -31.74 12.83 16.93
N THR A 900 -32.96 13.03 17.42
CA THR A 900 -34.05 13.66 16.66
C THR A 900 -34.09 15.19 16.71
N VAL A 901 -33.17 15.82 17.45
CA VAL A 901 -33.11 17.29 17.61
C VAL A 901 -33.03 18.03 16.27
N VAL A 902 -32.22 17.55 15.33
CA VAL A 902 -32.08 18.17 14.00
C VAL A 902 -33.34 17.97 13.16
N GLY A 903 -33.97 16.80 13.24
CA GLY A 903 -35.25 16.52 12.57
C GLY A 903 -36.35 17.46 13.04
N ASN A 904 -36.42 17.76 14.34
CA ASN A 904 -37.39 18.71 14.89
C ASN A 904 -37.21 20.13 14.30
N VAL A 905 -35.96 20.58 14.12
CA VAL A 905 -35.67 21.88 13.50
C VAL A 905 -36.07 21.90 12.02
N LEU A 906 -35.74 20.85 11.26
CA LEU A 906 -36.10 20.74 9.85
C LEU A 906 -37.62 20.65 9.62
N GLU A 907 -38.33 19.94 10.50
CA GLU A 907 -39.78 19.87 10.48
C GLU A 907 -40.42 21.24 10.76
N GLU A 908 -39.86 22.01 11.70
CA GLU A 908 -40.31 23.37 12.00
C GLU A 908 -40.11 24.33 10.82
N PHE A 909 -38.94 24.27 10.15
CA PHE A 909 -38.71 25.03 8.91
C PHE A 909 -39.69 24.67 7.81
N ARG A 910 -39.99 23.38 7.61
CA ARG A 910 -40.95 22.93 6.61
C ARG A 910 -42.36 23.46 6.88
N ARG A 911 -42.80 23.44 8.14
CA ARG A 911 -44.11 24.02 8.53
C ARG A 911 -44.18 25.51 8.23
N LEU A 912 -43.10 26.25 8.47
CA LEU A 912 -43.04 27.69 8.17
C LEU A 912 -43.04 27.98 6.66
N GLU A 913 -42.40 27.15 5.84
CA GLU A 913 -42.43 27.26 4.37
C GLU A 913 -43.81 26.92 3.80
N ASP A 914 -44.49 25.89 4.33
CA ASP A 914 -45.85 25.51 3.93
C ASP A 914 -46.89 26.59 4.32
N ASP A 915 -46.74 27.25 5.48
CA ASP A 915 -47.59 28.37 5.92
C ASP A 915 -47.44 29.63 5.04
N ASP A 916 -46.24 29.90 4.51
CA ASP A 916 -45.97 31.04 3.61
C ASP A 916 -46.55 30.83 2.19
N ASP A 917 -46.60 29.59 1.69
CA ASP A 917 -47.21 29.24 0.41
C ASP A 917 -48.75 29.20 0.48
N GLU A 918 -49.34 28.79 1.63
CA GLU A 918 -50.78 28.92 1.86
C GLU A 918 -51.21 30.41 1.90
N MET A 919 -50.44 31.29 2.55
CA MET A 919 -50.71 32.74 2.57
C MET A 919 -50.57 33.42 1.20
N ARG A 920 -49.76 32.88 0.28
CA ARG A 920 -49.66 33.39 -1.10
C ARG A 920 -50.80 32.94 -2.01
N SER A 921 -51.48 31.84 -1.68
CA SER A 921 -52.55 31.27 -2.50
C SER A 921 -53.91 31.96 -2.34
N ASP A 922 -54.09 32.82 -1.33
CA ASP A 922 -55.40 33.36 -0.93
C ASP A 922 -55.60 34.88 -1.16
N SER A 923 -54.82 35.48 -2.07
CA SER A 923 -55.00 36.90 -2.45
C SER A 923 -55.64 37.04 -3.85
N PRO A 924 -56.84 37.66 -3.96
CA PRO A 924 -57.46 37.88 -5.26
C PRO A 924 -56.74 39.01 -6.00
N THR A 925 -56.34 38.73 -7.24
CA THR A 925 -55.81 39.71 -8.20
C THR A 925 -56.58 41.03 -8.22
N PRO A 926 -55.87 42.17 -8.20
CA PRO A 926 -56.32 43.35 -8.92
C PRO A 926 -55.25 43.87 -9.90
N SER A 927 -55.65 43.91 -11.16
CA SER A 927 -55.37 44.90 -12.20
C SER A 927 -54.15 45.84 -12.07
N VAL A 928 -53.32 45.76 -13.11
CA VAL A 928 -52.31 46.75 -13.55
C VAL A 928 -52.91 48.16 -13.69
N PRO A 929 -52.18 49.21 -13.27
CA PRO A 929 -51.73 50.19 -14.26
C PRO A 929 -50.26 50.62 -14.13
N SER A 930 -49.79 51.15 -15.25
CA SER A 930 -48.47 51.59 -15.70
C SER A 930 -47.78 52.74 -14.97
N SER A 931 -46.47 52.88 -15.26
CA SER A 931 -45.55 54.04 -15.10
C SER A 931 -45.26 54.46 -13.65
N ASP A 932 -44.06 54.83 -13.20
CA ASP A 932 -42.97 55.52 -13.87
C ASP A 932 -41.68 55.36 -13.02
N SER A 933 -40.54 55.62 -13.63
CA SER A 933 -39.22 55.61 -12.99
C SER A 933 -39.03 56.76 -11.98
N SER A 934 -38.45 56.49 -10.80
CA SER A 934 -37.28 57.23 -10.25
C SER A 934 -37.05 57.03 -8.74
N SER A 935 -35.75 57.10 -8.40
CA SER A 935 -35.13 57.56 -7.14
C SER A 935 -34.77 56.54 -6.04
N ARG A 936 -33.46 56.58 -5.73
CA ARG A 936 -32.79 56.07 -4.53
C ARG A 936 -33.27 56.82 -3.29
N SER A 937 -33.49 56.11 -2.18
CA SER A 937 -32.98 56.54 -0.87
C SER A 937 -32.95 55.39 0.13
N SER A 938 -31.78 55.25 0.75
CA SER A 938 -31.47 54.56 1.98
C SER A 938 -32.41 54.89 3.14
N THR A 939 -32.93 53.88 3.83
CA THR A 939 -33.26 54.01 5.26
C THR A 939 -33.08 52.67 5.97
N GLN A 940 -32.45 52.77 7.14
CA GLN A 940 -32.19 51.74 8.14
C GLN A 940 -33.46 50.96 8.53
N SER A 941 -33.34 49.64 8.73
CA SER A 941 -34.31 48.85 9.48
C SER A 941 -33.63 48.16 10.65
N SER A 942 -34.15 48.48 11.82
CA SER A 942 -33.85 48.02 13.16
C SER A 942 -33.84 46.50 13.31
N SER A 943 -32.77 46.00 13.95
CA SER A 943 -32.67 44.68 14.57
C SER A 943 -33.65 44.57 15.74
N SER A 944 -34.59 43.64 15.66
CA SER A 944 -35.34 43.14 16.82
C SER A 944 -34.78 41.76 17.17
N MET A 945 -33.95 41.70 18.21
CA MET A 945 -33.51 40.44 18.81
C MET A 945 -34.72 39.73 19.43
N CYS A 946 -34.93 38.47 19.08
CA CYS A 946 -35.79 37.58 19.84
C CYS A 946 -34.90 36.86 20.87
N SER A 947 -35.11 37.21 22.14
CA SER A 947 -34.46 36.64 23.31
C SER A 947 -35.09 35.29 23.66
N ILE A 948 -34.32 34.20 23.57
CA ILE A 948 -34.67 32.91 24.17
C ILE A 948 -33.61 32.56 25.23
N LEU A 949 -34.00 32.89 26.47
CA LEU A 949 -33.70 32.26 27.76
C LEU A 949 -32.26 31.76 28.03
N ASP A 950 -31.49 32.63 28.69
CA ASP A 950 -30.41 32.25 29.61
C ASP A 950 -30.99 31.43 30.78
N HIS A 951 -30.56 30.16 30.90
CA HIS A 951 -30.52 29.48 32.18
C HIS A 951 -29.08 29.44 32.69
N PRO A 952 -28.81 29.87 33.93
CA PRO A 952 -27.46 29.91 34.47
C PRO A 952 -26.96 28.48 34.75
N ILE A 953 -25.80 28.16 34.19
CA ILE A 953 -25.01 26.98 34.50
C ILE A 953 -24.63 27.03 35.98
N ASP A 954 -25.06 26.05 36.77
CA ASP A 954 -24.57 25.81 38.13
C ASP A 954 -23.15 25.22 38.05
N PRO A 955 -22.11 25.90 38.55
CA PRO A 955 -20.72 25.46 38.42
C PRO A 955 -20.33 24.36 39.43
N ASN A 956 -21.29 23.70 40.09
CA ASN A 956 -21.04 22.68 41.12
C ASN A 956 -21.66 21.30 40.84
N GLU A 957 -22.07 20.98 39.61
CA GLU A 957 -22.26 19.56 39.28
C GLU A 957 -20.89 18.88 39.23
N PRO A 958 -20.68 17.78 39.97
CA PRO A 958 -19.42 17.06 39.93
C PRO A 958 -19.22 16.52 38.52
N GLU A 959 -18.11 16.90 37.89
CA GLU A 959 -17.57 16.19 36.76
C GLU A 959 -17.53 14.70 37.14
N ASP A 960 -18.30 13.88 36.43
CA ASP A 960 -18.20 12.43 36.54
C ASP A 960 -16.83 12.06 35.96
N ASP A 961 -15.85 11.90 36.84
CA ASP A 961 -14.45 11.53 36.57
C ASP A 961 -14.32 10.10 36.00
N GLY A 962 -15.26 9.68 35.15
CA GLY A 962 -15.14 8.47 34.35
C GLY A 962 -14.02 8.68 33.35
N GLU A 963 -12.81 8.20 33.67
CA GLU A 963 -11.68 8.12 32.76
C GLU A 963 -12.15 7.68 31.36
N ASP A 964 -12.13 8.61 30.41
CA ASP A 964 -12.52 8.41 29.03
C ASP A 964 -11.46 7.55 28.31
N LEU A 965 -11.62 6.23 28.44
CA LEU A 965 -10.78 5.23 27.81
C LEU A 965 -11.06 5.08 26.30
N SER A 966 -11.96 5.88 25.72
CA SER A 966 -12.19 5.88 24.27
C SER A 966 -11.15 6.69 23.48
N ASN A 967 -10.34 7.51 24.17
CA ASN A 967 -9.27 8.32 23.59
C ASN A 967 -7.86 7.71 23.75
N THR A 968 -7.72 6.50 24.28
CA THR A 968 -6.41 5.83 24.29
C THR A 968 -6.07 5.35 22.89
N GLN A 969 -5.14 6.08 22.25
CA GLN A 969 -4.45 5.75 21.01
C GLN A 969 -4.17 4.24 20.93
N LEU A 970 -4.69 3.60 19.88
CA LEU A 970 -4.23 2.28 19.49
C LEU A 970 -2.77 2.45 19.04
N SER A 971 -1.88 1.67 19.66
CA SER A 971 -0.48 1.57 19.26
C SER A 971 -0.40 1.24 17.76
N SER A 972 0.09 2.21 16.97
CA SER A 972 0.35 2.18 15.51
C SER A 972 1.50 1.19 15.13
N GLY A 973 1.66 0.13 15.91
CA GLY A 973 2.85 -0.73 15.90
C GLY A 973 3.06 -1.54 14.63
N SER A 974 2.04 -1.73 13.78
CA SER A 974 2.21 -2.31 12.44
C SER A 974 1.01 -1.92 11.56
N CYS A 975 1.24 -1.59 10.29
CA CYS A 975 0.27 -0.99 9.36
C CYS A 975 -0.05 -2.01 8.25
N VAL A 976 -0.77 -3.06 8.64
CA VAL A 976 -0.79 -4.33 7.90
C VAL A 976 -2.22 -4.66 7.45
N ALA A 977 -2.43 -4.94 6.17
CA ALA A 977 -3.74 -5.32 5.66
C ALA A 977 -3.96 -6.83 5.82
N MET A 978 -5.11 -7.23 6.36
CA MET A 978 -5.58 -8.61 6.20
C MET A 978 -6.16 -8.77 4.79
N THR A 979 -5.71 -9.79 4.08
CA THR A 979 -6.14 -10.12 2.71
C THR A 979 -6.54 -11.58 2.64
N VAL A 980 -7.39 -11.96 1.70
CA VAL A 980 -7.69 -13.36 1.41
C VAL A 980 -6.97 -13.76 0.15
N ASP A 981 -6.14 -14.79 0.23
CA ASP A 981 -5.47 -15.32 -0.95
C ASP A 981 -6.50 -15.94 -1.91
N PRO A 982 -6.55 -15.53 -3.17
CA PRO A 982 -7.59 -15.99 -4.09
C PRO A 982 -7.46 -17.48 -4.46
N GLU A 983 -6.25 -18.06 -4.39
CA GLU A 983 -5.97 -19.45 -4.75
C GLU A 983 -6.17 -20.42 -3.57
N SER A 984 -5.54 -20.13 -2.43
CA SER A 984 -5.61 -20.96 -1.23
C SER A 984 -6.79 -20.62 -0.34
N GLY A 985 -7.36 -19.42 -0.44
CA GLY A 985 -8.42 -18.96 0.46
C GLY A 985 -7.93 -18.54 1.84
N LEU A 986 -6.64 -18.66 2.15
CA LEU A 986 -6.17 -18.34 3.49
C LEU A 986 -6.18 -16.83 3.75
N ILE A 987 -6.50 -16.43 4.98
CA ILE A 987 -6.27 -15.05 5.42
C ILE A 987 -4.76 -14.86 5.55
N ILE A 988 -4.22 -13.92 4.78
CA ILE A 988 -2.80 -13.52 4.82
C ILE A 988 -2.70 -12.08 5.31
N VAL A 989 -1.75 -11.87 6.19
CA VAL A 989 -1.36 -10.58 6.75
C VAL A 989 -0.29 -9.98 5.80
N ARG A 990 -0.64 -8.92 5.08
CA ARG A 990 0.21 -8.24 4.09
C ARG A 990 0.62 -6.87 4.60
N ASP A 991 1.93 -6.66 4.75
CA ASP A 991 2.43 -5.34 5.11
C ASP A 991 2.76 -4.60 3.82
N ASP A 992 1.92 -3.61 3.48
CA ASP A 992 2.12 -2.77 2.30
C ASP A 992 3.23 -1.71 2.52
N LEU A 993 3.78 -1.62 3.74
CA LEU A 993 4.77 -0.67 4.27
C LEU A 993 6.03 -1.32 4.91
N GLU A 994 6.24 -2.65 4.88
CA GLU A 994 7.47 -3.30 5.42
C GLU A 994 8.65 -3.36 4.44
N ASP A 995 8.47 -2.88 3.19
CA ASP A 995 9.61 -2.54 2.30
C ASP A 995 10.58 -1.49 2.92
N PHE A 996 10.28 -0.98 4.12
CA PHE A 996 10.84 0.22 4.72
C PHE A 996 11.79 -0.05 5.92
N ALA A 997 11.77 -1.25 6.52
CA ALA A 997 12.53 -1.52 7.76
C ALA A 997 13.48 -2.74 7.72
N ALA A 998 13.55 -3.48 6.61
CA ALA A 998 14.54 -4.55 6.45
C ALA A 998 15.93 -3.96 6.12
N GLU A 999 16.53 -3.26 7.08
CA GLU A 999 17.97 -3.31 7.33
C GLU A 999 18.19 -4.53 8.23
N ASN A 1000 19.05 -5.46 7.81
CA ASN A 1000 19.38 -6.75 8.44
C ASN A 1000 18.55 -7.97 8.01
N SER A 1001 18.50 -8.24 6.71
CA SER A 1001 18.70 -9.60 6.19
C SER A 1001 19.19 -9.49 4.74
N ASP A 1002 20.34 -8.87 4.58
CA ASP A 1002 21.15 -9.20 3.42
C ASP A 1002 21.65 -10.64 3.68
N GLU A 1003 20.99 -11.62 3.09
CA GLU A 1003 21.78 -12.65 2.43
C GLU A 1003 22.49 -11.92 1.28
N GLU A 1004 23.58 -11.22 1.60
CA GLU A 1004 24.70 -11.14 0.68
C GLU A 1004 25.02 -12.60 0.37
N ASP A 1005 24.41 -13.14 -0.69
CA ASP A 1005 24.74 -14.46 -1.18
C ASP A 1005 26.19 -14.31 -1.68
N ASP A 1006 27.16 -14.46 -0.78
CA ASP A 1006 28.60 -14.37 -1.05
C ASP A 1006 29.07 -15.55 -1.90
N GLY A 1007 28.15 -16.23 -2.60
CA GLY A 1007 28.45 -17.13 -3.69
C GLY A 1007 29.29 -16.39 -4.72
N GLU A 1008 30.59 -16.63 -4.65
CA GLU A 1008 31.50 -16.51 -5.78
C GLU A 1008 30.76 -17.02 -7.01
N ASP A 1009 30.84 -16.28 -8.11
CA ASP A 1009 30.30 -16.69 -9.41
C ASP A 1009 30.75 -18.14 -9.66
N GLU A 1010 29.91 -19.15 -9.32
CA GLU A 1010 30.20 -20.55 -9.61
C GLU A 1010 30.18 -20.64 -11.14
N GLU A 1011 31.37 -20.48 -11.72
CA GLU A 1011 31.68 -20.94 -13.05
C GLU A 1011 31.31 -22.41 -13.05
N SER A 1012 30.24 -22.75 -13.76
CA SER A 1012 29.90 -24.13 -14.04
C SER A 1012 31.03 -24.72 -14.90
N GLU A 1013 32.09 -25.20 -14.25
CA GLU A 1013 33.06 -26.11 -14.82
C GLU A 1013 32.31 -27.41 -15.10
N THR A 1014 31.79 -27.52 -16.32
CA THR A 1014 31.58 -28.83 -16.92
C THR A 1014 32.96 -29.38 -17.23
N GLU A 1015 33.50 -30.17 -16.29
CA GLU A 1015 34.55 -31.15 -16.55
C GLU A 1015 34.03 -32.12 -17.61
N ASP A 1016 34.39 -31.89 -18.86
CA ASP A 1016 34.44 -32.96 -19.86
C ASP A 1016 35.89 -33.41 -19.96
N HIS A 1017 36.18 -34.49 -19.25
CA HIS A 1017 37.18 -35.45 -19.66
C HIS A 1017 36.82 -35.94 -21.06
N ASP A 1018 37.64 -35.64 -22.06
CA ASP A 1018 37.92 -36.61 -23.12
C ASP A 1018 39.30 -36.34 -23.73
N GLU A 1019 40.05 -37.44 -23.78
CA GLU A 1019 41.31 -37.64 -24.45
C GLU A 1019 41.17 -37.31 -25.95
N ASP A 1020 42.12 -36.57 -26.52
CA ASP A 1020 42.76 -37.01 -27.76
C ASP A 1020 44.06 -36.25 -28.01
N ASP A 1021 45.11 -37.07 -28.12
CA ASP A 1021 46.46 -36.74 -28.55
C ASP A 1021 46.50 -36.28 -30.03
N ASN A 1022 47.60 -35.59 -30.33
CA ASN A 1022 48.30 -35.48 -31.63
C ASN A 1022 48.05 -34.25 -32.52
N ASP A 1023 49.09 -33.41 -32.48
CA ASP A 1023 49.99 -33.09 -33.61
C ASP A 1023 49.83 -31.79 -34.41
N ASP A 1024 50.97 -31.08 -34.40
CA ASP A 1024 51.63 -30.31 -35.45
C ASP A 1024 51.36 -28.80 -35.65
N GLU A 1025 52.28 -28.04 -35.04
CA GLU A 1025 53.24 -27.09 -35.66
C GLU A 1025 52.78 -25.78 -36.37
N TYR A 1026 53.38 -24.68 -35.84
CA TYR A 1026 53.61 -23.30 -36.35
C TYR A 1026 52.68 -22.14 -35.97
#